data_AF-A0A7Y5Y1P3-F1
#
_entry.id   AF-A0A7Y5Y1P3-F1
#
_cell.length_a   1.000
_cell.length_b   1.000
_cell.length_c   1.000
_cell.angle_alpha   90.00
_cell.angle_beta   90.00
_cell.angle_gamma   90.00
#
_symmetry.space_group_name_H-M   'P 1'
#
loop_
_entity.id
_entity.type
_entity.pdbx_description
1 polymer ?
#
loop_
_entity_poly.entity_id
_entity_poly.type
_entity_poly.pdbx_seq_one_letter_code
_entity_poly.pdbx_strand_id
1 'polypeptide(L)'
;MSIHVALNHVTSYKYDRAINLGPQVVRLRPAPHSRTRILSYSLRVLPEPHFINWQQDPESNYLARLVFPEKTTEFKIEVDLVAEMSVINPFDFFLEPYAEQFPFEYAEDLQNELLPYRQKLPLSPLFEQFLKSVPREKVGSANFLVALNQKLANHIGYTIRMEPGVQTPEETLTLKSGSCRDSSWLLVQLLRHLGLAARFVSGYLIQLTADQKSLDGPSGPEADFTDLHAWCEVYLPGAGWVGLDPTSGLFAGEGHIPLSCTPEPASAAPVSGLVDPCEVEFEHLMSVRRIWEAPRVTKPYTEEQWAAIEKLGHAIDADLQANDVRLTMGGEPTFVSLDHPDEPEWNTAAMGPTKKPLAAELYHRMRNKYAAQGLPHFGQGKWYPGEQLPRWALNCYWRRDGEPIWLNPALIGDETRPNVIDKIVTSHFLHRVAQRLQVDGKNVFPAYEDVFYYMWRERRLPGNVDPFDSRVDDKQERERLMKVFTQGLQSAVGHVLPLARRDDGLGWQSGAWFLRSERCYLYPGDSPLGYRLPLDSLPWVKEGEYPAVHPADPTQNFRPLPSSAEIRRQLGSPQEPAARPDKAASAAAAITGEGRSSAATTAASTATQTVPAPFESANWLTRTALCAEVRNGVFYLFMPPLAQLEHYLELVAAIEAVAEELKQPVLLEGYEPPHDPRLRKFSVTPDPGVIEVNIQPANNWSELVEQTTHLYEAARASRLTTEKFMLDGHHSGTGGGNHMVLGGITTSDSPFLRRPDLLRSLISYWHNHPSLSYLFSGMFIGPTSQAPRIDEARNDSTVEIELAFSEMDKQVAKGECPPWLVDRLLRNLLIDVTGNTHRAEFCIDKMYSPDSATGRLGLLELRAFEMPPHARMSLTQQLLLRGLVARFWKEPYKPARLVRWGTELHDRFLLPHFIEQDFADVMADMNEAGYPMRAEWFAPHMEFRCPKIGDYAVKGMQVELRTALEPWHVLGEENSGGGTARYVDSSLERLQVKITGMASDRYVLTCNGVPVPLQPTGTVGQFVSGVRYRAWQPPSALHPTIPVDSPLTFDLIDTWNGRSLGGCQYHVVHPGGRNYETFPVNAFEAESRRLARYFRMNHTPGKWQLTPARASIEFPFTLDLRYF
;
A
#
# COMPACT_ATOMS: atom_id res chain seq x y z
N MET A 1 -13.20 -12.42 -6.70
CA MET A 1 -14.15 -12.22 -5.60
C MET A 1 -15.49 -11.83 -6.21
N SER A 2 -16.44 -12.76 -6.27
CA SER A 2 -17.74 -12.46 -6.87
C SER A 2 -18.67 -11.76 -5.87
N ILE A 3 -19.52 -10.88 -6.39
CA ILE A 3 -20.73 -10.42 -5.69
C ILE A 3 -21.91 -11.15 -6.33
N HIS A 4 -22.79 -11.75 -5.53
CA HIS A 4 -24.04 -12.30 -6.05
C HIS A 4 -25.14 -11.27 -5.88
N VAL A 5 -25.79 -10.96 -6.99
CA VAL A 5 -26.90 -10.00 -7.04
C VAL A 5 -28.18 -10.71 -7.42
N ALA A 6 -29.27 -10.38 -6.73
CA ALA A 6 -30.61 -10.77 -7.15
C ALA A 6 -31.25 -9.58 -7.84
N LEU A 7 -31.68 -9.78 -9.09
CA LEU A 7 -32.47 -8.82 -9.86
C LEU A 7 -33.91 -9.32 -9.92
N ASN A 8 -34.84 -8.41 -9.62
CA ASN A 8 -36.28 -8.62 -9.82
C ASN A 8 -36.78 -7.62 -10.86
N HIS A 9 -37.39 -8.13 -11.92
CA HIS A 9 -38.01 -7.38 -12.99
C HIS A 9 -39.50 -7.67 -12.97
N VAL A 10 -40.32 -6.61 -12.95
CA VAL A 10 -41.77 -6.69 -13.10
C VAL A 10 -42.21 -5.77 -14.23
N THR A 11 -42.98 -6.34 -15.16
CA THR A 11 -43.74 -5.57 -16.14
C THR A 11 -45.21 -5.95 -16.03
N SER A 12 -46.06 -4.95 -15.83
CA SER A 12 -47.50 -5.12 -15.67
C SER A 12 -48.26 -4.23 -16.65
N TYR A 13 -49.21 -4.84 -17.35
CA TYR A 13 -50.16 -4.18 -18.24
C TYR A 13 -51.55 -4.38 -17.64
N LYS A 14 -52.23 -3.30 -17.28
CA LYS A 14 -53.64 -3.33 -16.87
C LYS A 14 -54.49 -2.72 -17.96
N TYR A 15 -55.46 -3.49 -18.43
CA TYR A 15 -56.36 -3.09 -19.50
C TYR A 15 -57.65 -2.52 -18.91
N ASP A 16 -58.20 -1.51 -19.57
CA ASP A 16 -59.47 -0.88 -19.19
C ASP A 16 -60.68 -1.84 -19.23
N ARG A 17 -60.53 -2.97 -19.94
CA ARG A 17 -61.54 -4.03 -20.09
C ARG A 17 -60.90 -5.40 -20.33
N ALA A 18 -61.71 -6.46 -20.24
CA ALA A 18 -61.26 -7.81 -20.59
C ALA A 18 -61.00 -7.94 -22.10
N ILE A 19 -59.75 -8.19 -22.48
CA ILE A 19 -59.29 -8.30 -23.87
C ILE A 19 -58.85 -9.72 -24.22
N ASN A 20 -58.84 -10.08 -25.51
CA ASN A 20 -58.13 -11.26 -25.97
C ASN A 20 -56.64 -10.94 -26.05
N LEU A 21 -55.83 -11.70 -25.31
CA LEU A 21 -54.38 -11.64 -25.41
C LEU A 21 -53.92 -12.73 -26.38
N GLY A 22 -53.59 -12.34 -27.61
CA GLY A 22 -53.04 -13.27 -28.60
C GLY A 22 -51.66 -13.80 -28.18
N PRO A 23 -51.01 -14.65 -29.00
CA PRO A 23 -49.71 -15.19 -28.64
C PRO A 23 -48.70 -14.09 -28.33
N GLN A 24 -48.09 -14.18 -27.14
CA GLN A 24 -47.03 -13.27 -26.69
C GLN A 24 -45.68 -13.98 -26.77
N VAL A 25 -44.62 -13.22 -26.99
CA VAL A 25 -43.23 -13.67 -26.96
C VAL A 25 -42.49 -12.81 -25.94
N VAL A 26 -41.89 -13.45 -24.95
CA VAL A 26 -41.09 -12.82 -23.89
C VAL A 26 -39.63 -13.22 -24.05
N ARG A 27 -38.75 -12.22 -24.08
CA ARG A 27 -37.29 -12.35 -24.32
C ARG A 27 -36.48 -11.90 -23.10
N LEU A 28 -36.95 -12.24 -21.90
CA LEU A 28 -36.37 -11.78 -20.63
C LEU A 28 -35.48 -12.83 -19.95
N ARG A 29 -35.06 -13.87 -20.69
CA ARG A 29 -34.11 -14.89 -20.21
C ARG A 29 -32.71 -14.59 -20.76
N PRO A 30 -31.66 -14.55 -19.92
CA PRO A 30 -30.28 -14.34 -20.37
C PRO A 30 -29.86 -15.27 -21.49
N ALA A 31 -29.20 -14.71 -22.50
CA ALA A 31 -28.77 -15.43 -23.69
C ALA A 31 -27.72 -16.51 -23.35
N PRO A 32 -27.66 -17.62 -24.11
CA PRO A 32 -26.73 -18.73 -23.83
C PRO A 32 -25.24 -18.33 -23.81
N HIS A 33 -24.89 -17.26 -24.51
CA HIS A 33 -23.52 -16.74 -24.63
C HIS A 33 -23.20 -15.62 -23.63
N SER A 34 -24.07 -15.37 -22.64
CA SER A 34 -23.78 -14.41 -21.59
C SER A 34 -22.50 -14.80 -20.83
N ARG A 35 -21.56 -13.86 -20.73
CA ARG A 35 -20.31 -14.06 -19.99
C ARG A 35 -20.55 -14.03 -18.47
N THR A 36 -21.54 -13.26 -18.03
CA THR A 36 -21.96 -13.17 -16.63
C THR A 36 -22.74 -14.42 -16.26
N ARG A 37 -22.28 -15.14 -15.25
CA ARG A 37 -22.87 -16.43 -14.88
C ARG A 37 -24.19 -16.20 -14.14
N ILE A 38 -25.24 -16.84 -14.65
CA ILE A 38 -26.58 -16.84 -14.06
C ILE A 38 -26.73 -18.07 -13.18
N LEU A 39 -26.85 -17.85 -11.87
CA LEU A 39 -26.96 -18.90 -10.85
C LEU A 39 -28.40 -19.41 -10.70
N SER A 40 -29.38 -18.55 -10.92
CA SER A 40 -30.81 -18.87 -10.86
C SER A 40 -31.60 -17.98 -11.80
N TYR A 41 -32.70 -18.51 -12.35
CA TYR A 41 -33.65 -17.79 -13.19
C TYR A 41 -35.06 -18.34 -12.96
N SER A 42 -36.03 -17.44 -12.81
CA SER A 42 -37.46 -17.75 -12.72
C SER A 42 -38.26 -16.80 -13.60
N LEU A 43 -39.31 -17.33 -14.22
CA LEU A 43 -40.29 -16.56 -14.99
C LEU A 43 -41.69 -16.90 -14.46
N ARG A 44 -42.38 -15.89 -13.95
CA ARG A 44 -43.78 -15.98 -13.52
C ARG A 44 -44.64 -15.08 -14.40
N VAL A 45 -45.78 -15.61 -14.84
CA VAL A 45 -46.68 -14.92 -15.75
C VAL A 45 -48.11 -15.00 -15.23
N LEU A 46 -48.83 -13.88 -15.26
CA LEU A 46 -50.27 -13.81 -15.07
C LEU A 46 -50.92 -13.25 -16.35
N PRO A 47 -52.14 -13.69 -16.72
CA PRO A 47 -53.06 -14.53 -15.95
C PRO A 47 -52.76 -16.03 -16.05
N GLU A 48 -53.35 -16.81 -15.14
CA GLU A 48 -53.43 -18.28 -15.21
C GLU A 48 -54.88 -18.70 -15.54
N PRO A 49 -55.10 -19.79 -16.30
CA PRO A 49 -54.09 -20.65 -16.92
C PRO A 49 -53.51 -20.05 -18.22
N HIS A 50 -52.26 -20.37 -18.54
CA HIS A 50 -51.64 -20.06 -19.83
C HIS A 50 -50.75 -21.23 -20.28
N PHE A 51 -50.45 -21.30 -21.57
CA PHE A 51 -49.48 -22.26 -22.12
C PHE A 51 -48.16 -21.54 -22.41
N ILE A 52 -47.05 -22.14 -21.98
CA ILE A 52 -45.69 -21.66 -22.29
C ILE A 52 -44.95 -22.68 -23.15
N ASN A 53 -44.35 -22.21 -24.24
CA ASN A 53 -43.43 -22.99 -25.07
C ASN A 53 -42.08 -22.26 -25.19
N TRP A 54 -41.01 -22.89 -24.72
CA TRP A 54 -39.65 -22.36 -24.83
C TRP A 54 -39.05 -22.69 -26.19
N GLN A 55 -38.52 -21.67 -26.87
CA GLN A 55 -37.95 -21.76 -28.21
C GLN A 55 -36.61 -21.03 -28.29
N GLN A 56 -35.88 -21.26 -29.38
CA GLN A 56 -34.76 -20.44 -29.80
C GLN A 56 -35.08 -19.80 -31.15
N ASP A 57 -34.71 -18.54 -31.33
CA ASP A 57 -34.75 -17.87 -32.63
C ASP A 57 -33.51 -18.24 -33.48
N PRO A 58 -33.43 -17.82 -34.76
CA PRO A 58 -32.25 -18.08 -35.60
C PRO A 58 -30.93 -17.55 -35.01
N GLU A 59 -31.00 -16.52 -34.18
CA GLU A 59 -29.88 -15.93 -33.46
C GLU A 59 -29.57 -16.62 -32.11
N SER A 60 -30.26 -17.73 -31.80
CA SER A 60 -30.15 -18.54 -30.59
C SER A 60 -30.58 -17.85 -29.28
N ASN A 61 -31.32 -16.75 -29.35
CA ASN A 61 -31.92 -16.11 -28.18
C ASN A 61 -33.04 -16.99 -27.61
N TYR A 62 -33.20 -17.01 -26.29
CA TYR A 62 -34.29 -17.75 -25.64
C TYR A 62 -35.61 -16.98 -25.72
N LEU A 63 -36.65 -17.65 -26.23
CA LEU A 63 -38.00 -17.10 -26.35
C LEU A 63 -39.00 -17.91 -25.52
N ALA A 64 -39.75 -17.25 -24.63
CA ALA A 64 -40.95 -17.83 -24.02
C ALA A 64 -42.18 -17.42 -24.84
N ARG A 65 -42.75 -18.35 -25.60
CA ARG A 65 -43.99 -18.12 -26.35
C ARG A 65 -45.19 -18.50 -25.48
N LEU A 66 -45.99 -17.51 -25.12
CA LEU A 66 -47.14 -17.62 -24.24
C LEU A 66 -48.45 -17.55 -25.03
N VAL A 67 -49.41 -18.41 -24.68
CA VAL A 67 -50.77 -18.40 -25.27
C VAL A 67 -51.79 -18.43 -24.15
N PHE A 68 -52.75 -17.50 -24.20
CA PHE A 68 -53.78 -17.32 -23.19
C PHE A 68 -55.14 -17.80 -23.75
N PRO A 69 -55.80 -18.78 -23.10
CA PRO A 69 -57.09 -19.29 -23.53
C PRO A 69 -58.26 -18.36 -23.16
N GLU A 70 -58.09 -17.54 -22.13
CA GLU A 70 -59.16 -16.70 -21.55
C GLU A 70 -58.86 -15.21 -21.75
N LYS A 71 -59.92 -14.40 -21.77
CA LYS A 71 -59.79 -12.94 -21.78
C LYS A 71 -59.28 -12.44 -20.43
N THR A 72 -58.49 -11.38 -20.43
CA THR A 72 -57.89 -10.83 -19.22
C THR A 72 -57.95 -9.32 -19.15
N THR A 73 -57.95 -8.79 -17.93
CA THR A 73 -57.78 -7.36 -17.63
C THR A 73 -56.35 -7.04 -17.19
N GLU A 74 -55.50 -8.04 -17.00
CA GLU A 74 -54.12 -7.87 -16.55
C GLU A 74 -53.20 -8.84 -17.28
N PHE A 75 -52.02 -8.36 -17.70
CA PHE A 75 -50.91 -9.19 -18.14
C PHE A 75 -49.68 -8.78 -17.34
N LYS A 76 -49.15 -9.69 -16.54
CA LYS A 76 -48.00 -9.41 -15.66
C LYS A 76 -46.91 -10.44 -15.91
N ILE A 77 -45.70 -9.95 -16.13
CA ILE A 77 -44.48 -10.74 -16.26
C ILE A 77 -43.56 -10.36 -15.10
N GLU A 78 -43.12 -11.37 -14.36
CA GLU A 78 -42.15 -11.22 -13.29
C GLU A 78 -40.97 -12.16 -13.53
N VAL A 79 -39.76 -11.59 -13.57
CA VAL A 79 -38.51 -12.33 -13.68
C VAL A 79 -37.70 -12.11 -12.42
N ASP A 80 -37.22 -13.21 -11.84
CA ASP A 80 -36.26 -13.20 -10.73
C ASP A 80 -34.99 -13.92 -11.22
N LEU A 81 -33.84 -13.28 -11.10
CA LEU A 81 -32.56 -13.87 -11.49
C LEU A 81 -31.47 -13.59 -10.46
N VAL A 82 -30.55 -14.53 -10.30
CA VAL A 82 -29.33 -14.35 -9.51
C VAL A 82 -28.13 -14.40 -10.44
N ALA A 83 -27.34 -13.33 -10.47
CA ALA A 83 -26.13 -13.21 -11.28
C ALA A 83 -24.87 -13.14 -10.41
N GLU A 84 -23.80 -13.78 -10.88
CA GLU A 84 -22.45 -13.69 -10.31
C GLU A 84 -21.69 -12.53 -10.98
N MET A 85 -21.56 -11.42 -10.26
CA MET A 85 -20.86 -10.20 -10.69
C MET A 85 -19.36 -10.37 -10.43
N SER A 86 -18.69 -11.09 -11.33
CA SER A 86 -17.24 -11.23 -11.39
C SER A 86 -16.70 -10.32 -12.49
N VAL A 87 -15.60 -9.61 -12.22
CA VAL A 87 -15.04 -8.61 -13.13
C VAL A 87 -14.69 -9.22 -14.48
N ILE A 88 -15.17 -8.61 -15.56
CA ILE A 88 -14.89 -9.04 -16.91
C ILE A 88 -14.02 -7.99 -17.60
N ASN A 89 -12.83 -8.39 -18.08
CA ASN A 89 -12.05 -7.54 -18.97
C ASN A 89 -12.70 -7.51 -20.36
N PRO A 90 -13.22 -6.35 -20.80
CA PRO A 90 -13.86 -6.25 -22.11
C PRO A 90 -12.86 -6.27 -23.27
N PHE A 91 -11.56 -6.10 -23.00
CA PHE A 91 -10.46 -6.14 -23.98
C PHE A 91 -9.73 -7.49 -24.00
N ASP A 92 -10.28 -8.51 -23.36
CA ASP A 92 -9.69 -9.84 -23.30
C ASP A 92 -10.15 -10.71 -24.47
N PHE A 93 -9.61 -10.38 -25.64
CA PHE A 93 -9.86 -11.10 -26.89
C PHE A 93 -8.64 -10.96 -27.83
N PHE A 94 -8.56 -11.85 -28.82
CA PHE A 94 -7.54 -11.81 -29.87
C PHE A 94 -8.19 -11.53 -31.21
N LEU A 95 -7.47 -10.86 -32.10
CA LEU A 95 -7.94 -10.58 -33.45
C LEU A 95 -7.15 -11.41 -34.46
N GLU A 96 -7.78 -11.76 -35.58
CA GLU A 96 -7.05 -12.25 -36.74
C GLU A 96 -6.07 -11.17 -37.24
N PRO A 97 -4.87 -11.53 -37.75
CA PRO A 97 -3.84 -10.55 -38.15
C PRO A 97 -4.34 -9.48 -39.12
N TYR A 98 -5.27 -9.83 -40.02
CA TYR A 98 -5.83 -8.89 -40.99
C TYR A 98 -6.83 -7.89 -40.38
N ALA A 99 -7.35 -8.18 -39.18
CA ALA A 99 -8.35 -7.39 -38.47
C ALA A 99 -7.77 -6.61 -37.27
N GLU A 100 -6.47 -6.74 -36.98
CA GLU A 100 -5.80 -5.99 -35.91
C GLU A 100 -5.86 -4.47 -36.11
N GLN A 101 -5.87 -4.02 -37.37
CA GLN A 101 -5.98 -2.61 -37.73
C GLN A 101 -7.24 -2.33 -38.53
N PHE A 102 -7.97 -1.28 -38.16
CA PHE A 102 -9.09 -0.77 -38.93
C PHE A 102 -8.58 0.30 -39.93
N PRO A 103 -9.06 0.35 -41.18
CA PRO A 103 -10.09 -0.51 -41.78
C PRO A 103 -9.55 -1.87 -42.25
N PHE A 104 -10.40 -2.90 -42.14
CA PHE A 104 -10.18 -4.25 -42.69
C PHE A 104 -11.43 -4.75 -43.43
N GLU A 105 -11.27 -5.82 -44.20
CA GLU A 105 -12.37 -6.53 -44.86
C GLU A 105 -12.50 -7.96 -44.32
N TYR A 106 -13.74 -8.46 -44.17
CA TYR A 106 -13.99 -9.84 -43.77
C TYR A 106 -13.61 -10.82 -44.89
N ALA A 107 -13.19 -12.03 -44.53
CA ALA A 107 -13.04 -13.14 -45.46
C ALA A 107 -14.38 -13.45 -46.19
N GLU A 108 -14.31 -13.93 -47.44
CA GLU A 108 -15.47 -14.06 -48.33
C GLU A 108 -16.58 -14.99 -47.78
N ASP A 109 -16.18 -16.10 -47.17
CA ASP A 109 -17.07 -17.03 -46.45
C ASP A 109 -17.80 -16.33 -45.30
N LEU A 110 -17.04 -15.63 -44.45
CA LEU A 110 -17.58 -14.90 -43.31
C LEU A 110 -18.48 -13.73 -43.73
N GLN A 111 -18.24 -13.10 -44.88
CA GLN A 111 -19.13 -12.06 -45.41
C GLN A 111 -20.55 -12.57 -45.66
N ASN A 112 -20.69 -13.80 -46.15
CA ASN A 112 -21.99 -14.41 -46.42
C ASN A 112 -22.75 -14.72 -45.11
N GLU A 113 -22.04 -15.24 -44.11
CA GLU A 113 -22.62 -15.54 -42.79
C GLU A 113 -23.06 -14.26 -42.05
N LEU A 114 -22.32 -13.16 -42.23
CA LEU A 114 -22.60 -11.88 -41.58
C LEU A 114 -23.57 -10.98 -42.35
N LEU A 115 -24.14 -11.43 -43.48
CA LEU A 115 -24.97 -10.60 -44.36
C LEU A 115 -26.11 -9.87 -43.63
N PRO A 116 -26.92 -10.52 -42.75
CA PRO A 116 -28.00 -9.83 -42.04
C PRO A 116 -27.50 -8.68 -41.15
N TYR A 117 -26.29 -8.81 -40.60
CA TYR A 117 -25.68 -7.85 -39.68
C TYR A 117 -24.95 -6.71 -40.39
N ARG A 118 -24.94 -6.70 -41.73
CA ARG A 118 -24.34 -5.65 -42.56
C ARG A 118 -25.38 -4.86 -43.36
N GLN A 119 -26.68 -5.12 -43.14
CA GLN A 119 -27.76 -4.42 -43.83
C GLN A 119 -27.82 -2.93 -43.44
N LYS A 120 -27.68 -2.07 -44.45
CA LYS A 120 -27.58 -0.61 -44.27
C LYS A 120 -28.93 0.06 -44.46
N LEU A 121 -29.32 0.92 -43.53
CA LEU A 121 -30.31 1.96 -43.78
C LEU A 121 -29.77 3.00 -44.78
N PRO A 122 -30.65 3.70 -45.53
CA PRO A 122 -30.26 4.80 -46.41
C PRO A 122 -29.43 5.87 -45.69
N LEU A 123 -28.48 6.48 -46.40
CA LEU A 123 -27.72 7.63 -45.89
C LEU A 123 -28.58 8.89 -45.97
N SER A 124 -28.92 9.44 -44.81
CA SER A 124 -29.56 10.74 -44.65
C SER A 124 -28.52 11.85 -44.43
N PRO A 125 -28.87 13.14 -44.63
CA PRO A 125 -27.88 14.23 -44.67
C PRO A 125 -27.00 14.35 -43.41
N LEU A 126 -27.58 14.36 -42.21
CA LEU A 126 -26.80 14.48 -40.97
C LEU A 126 -26.02 13.19 -40.68
N PHE A 127 -26.60 12.03 -40.99
CA PHE A 127 -25.90 10.76 -40.82
C PHE A 127 -24.68 10.64 -41.74
N GLU A 128 -24.80 11.07 -43.00
CA GLU A 128 -23.67 11.13 -43.93
C GLU A 128 -22.59 12.11 -43.45
N GLN A 129 -22.97 13.27 -42.93
CA GLN A 129 -22.04 14.24 -42.36
C GLN A 129 -21.29 13.65 -41.15
N PHE A 130 -22.00 12.99 -40.24
CA PHE A 130 -21.38 12.36 -39.07
C PHE A 130 -20.45 11.22 -39.47
N LEU A 131 -20.86 10.36 -40.41
CA LEU A 131 -20.05 9.27 -40.95
C LEU A 131 -18.75 9.78 -41.60
N LYS A 132 -18.81 10.90 -42.35
CA LYS A 132 -17.62 11.54 -42.95
C LYS A 132 -16.65 12.10 -41.91
N SER A 133 -17.13 12.41 -40.71
CA SER A 133 -16.28 12.92 -39.62
C SER A 133 -15.46 11.82 -38.91
N VAL A 134 -15.74 10.53 -39.18
CA VAL A 134 -15.02 9.41 -38.56
C VAL A 134 -13.70 9.18 -39.32
N PRO A 135 -12.53 9.29 -38.66
CA PRO A 135 -11.23 9.05 -39.30
C PRO A 135 -11.14 7.64 -39.89
N ARG A 136 -10.48 7.52 -41.05
CA ARG A 136 -10.24 6.24 -41.75
C ARG A 136 -8.76 5.87 -41.81
N GLU A 137 -7.96 6.52 -40.97
CA GLU A 137 -6.55 6.21 -40.82
C GLU A 137 -6.37 4.81 -40.20
N LYS A 138 -5.30 4.12 -40.59
CA LYS A 138 -4.99 2.81 -40.05
C LYS A 138 -4.57 2.92 -38.59
N VAL A 139 -5.40 2.41 -37.69
CA VAL A 139 -5.16 2.35 -36.25
C VAL A 139 -5.59 0.99 -35.72
N GLY A 140 -5.15 0.60 -34.53
CA GLY A 140 -5.60 -0.64 -33.89
C GLY A 140 -7.13 -0.68 -33.77
N SER A 141 -7.75 -1.78 -34.19
CA SER A 141 -9.23 -1.91 -34.26
C SER A 141 -9.91 -1.67 -32.90
N ALA A 142 -9.32 -2.15 -31.80
CA ALA A 142 -9.83 -1.88 -30.46
C ALA A 142 -9.80 -0.36 -30.13
N ASN A 143 -8.70 0.32 -30.42
CA ASN A 143 -8.55 1.77 -30.19
C ASN A 143 -9.53 2.58 -31.07
N PHE A 144 -9.74 2.16 -32.32
CA PHE A 144 -10.73 2.75 -33.21
C PHE A 144 -12.14 2.66 -32.60
N LEU A 145 -12.52 1.47 -32.12
CA LEU A 145 -13.82 1.22 -31.51
C LEU A 145 -14.02 2.03 -30.22
N VAL A 146 -13.01 2.13 -29.36
CA VAL A 146 -13.03 2.99 -28.16
C VAL A 146 -13.28 4.45 -28.56
N ALA A 147 -12.48 4.97 -29.49
CA ALA A 147 -12.60 6.36 -29.93
C ALA A 147 -13.96 6.65 -30.59
N LEU A 148 -14.49 5.71 -31.40
CA LEU A 148 -15.79 5.85 -32.03
C LEU A 148 -16.93 5.86 -31.02
N ASN A 149 -16.88 4.95 -30.04
CA ASN A 149 -17.90 4.82 -29.01
C ASN A 149 -17.93 6.06 -28.10
N GLN A 150 -16.76 6.53 -27.66
CA GLN A 150 -16.62 7.78 -26.88
C GLN A 150 -17.08 9.00 -27.68
N LYS A 151 -16.75 9.06 -28.98
CA LYS A 151 -17.20 10.15 -29.85
C LYS A 151 -18.73 10.22 -29.91
N LEU A 152 -19.41 9.08 -29.97
CA LEU A 152 -20.86 9.04 -29.98
C LEU A 152 -21.47 9.43 -28.62
N ALA A 153 -20.94 8.88 -27.54
CA ALA A 153 -21.37 9.22 -26.17
C ALA A 153 -21.22 10.72 -25.86
N ASN A 154 -20.15 11.35 -26.34
CA ASN A 154 -19.94 12.79 -26.19
C ASN A 154 -20.83 13.64 -27.12
N HIS A 155 -21.41 13.06 -28.17
CA HIS A 155 -22.21 13.77 -29.16
C HIS A 155 -23.72 13.71 -28.88
N ILE A 156 -24.20 12.65 -28.24
CA ILE A 156 -25.62 12.37 -28.00
C ILE A 156 -25.91 12.44 -26.50
N GLY A 157 -26.73 13.40 -26.07
CA GLY A 157 -27.19 13.49 -24.68
C GLY A 157 -28.18 12.36 -24.33
N TYR A 158 -27.96 11.68 -23.22
CA TYR A 158 -28.85 10.60 -22.78
C TYR A 158 -30.17 11.13 -22.20
N THR A 159 -31.31 10.58 -22.65
CA THR A 159 -32.64 10.86 -22.10
C THR A 159 -33.48 9.58 -21.96
N ILE A 160 -34.32 9.51 -20.92
CA ILE A 160 -35.28 8.41 -20.74
C ILE A 160 -36.52 8.69 -21.59
N ARG A 161 -36.99 7.68 -22.31
CA ARG A 161 -38.12 7.80 -23.25
C ARG A 161 -39.13 6.68 -23.06
N MET A 162 -40.40 7.04 -22.96
CA MET A 162 -41.51 6.10 -22.82
C MET A 162 -42.20 5.80 -24.15
N GLU A 163 -41.96 6.58 -25.21
CA GLU A 163 -42.60 6.33 -26.51
C GLU A 163 -42.15 4.98 -27.10
N PRO A 164 -43.01 4.26 -27.84
CA PRO A 164 -42.60 3.03 -28.52
C PRO A 164 -41.67 3.32 -29.70
N GLY A 165 -40.84 2.34 -30.06
CA GLY A 165 -39.94 2.39 -31.22
C GLY A 165 -38.57 2.99 -30.96
N VAL A 166 -37.70 2.94 -31.98
CA VAL A 166 -36.32 3.43 -31.94
C VAL A 166 -36.18 4.58 -32.94
N GLN A 167 -35.52 5.66 -32.56
CA GLN A 167 -35.22 6.77 -33.47
C GLN A 167 -34.36 6.30 -34.63
N THR A 168 -34.60 6.88 -35.80
CA THR A 168 -33.67 6.75 -36.93
C THR A 168 -32.34 7.44 -36.62
N PRO A 169 -31.23 7.06 -37.30
CA PRO A 169 -29.96 7.78 -37.20
C PRO A 169 -30.09 9.29 -37.44
N GLU A 170 -30.91 9.71 -38.40
CA GLU A 170 -31.15 11.13 -38.71
C GLU A 170 -31.84 11.85 -37.55
N GLU A 171 -32.89 11.26 -36.97
CA GLU A 171 -33.61 11.84 -35.84
C GLU A 171 -32.72 11.98 -34.62
N THR A 172 -31.94 10.93 -34.31
CA THR A 172 -31.00 10.93 -33.17
C THR A 172 -29.96 12.05 -33.31
N LEU A 173 -29.39 12.22 -34.52
CA LEU A 173 -28.42 13.27 -34.81
C LEU A 173 -29.03 14.68 -34.89
N THR A 174 -30.30 14.77 -35.29
CA THR A 174 -31.05 16.05 -35.30
C THR A 174 -31.32 16.51 -33.88
N LEU A 175 -31.83 15.62 -33.03
CA LEU A 175 -32.16 15.91 -31.63
C LEU A 175 -30.92 16.05 -30.74
N LYS A 176 -29.78 15.45 -31.16
CA LYS A 176 -28.56 15.29 -30.36
C LYS A 176 -28.83 14.69 -28.98
N SER A 177 -29.90 13.92 -28.87
CA SER A 177 -30.32 13.27 -27.65
C SER A 177 -31.16 12.03 -27.95
N GLY A 178 -31.09 11.04 -27.08
CA GLY A 178 -31.80 9.78 -27.25
C GLY A 178 -31.66 8.85 -26.04
N SER A 179 -32.48 7.81 -26.04
CA SER A 179 -32.42 6.71 -25.08
C SER A 179 -31.35 5.69 -25.47
N CYS A 180 -31.07 4.70 -24.61
CA CYS A 180 -30.06 3.67 -24.87
C CYS A 180 -30.28 2.93 -26.20
N ARG A 181 -31.53 2.63 -26.55
CA ARG A 181 -31.91 2.02 -27.84
C ARG A 181 -31.62 2.93 -29.04
N ASP A 182 -31.76 4.24 -28.90
CA ASP A 182 -31.54 5.20 -30.00
C ASP A 182 -30.04 5.31 -30.31
N SER A 183 -29.22 5.55 -29.29
CA SER A 183 -27.76 5.62 -29.43
C SER A 183 -27.15 4.30 -29.93
N SER A 184 -27.67 3.16 -29.44
CA SER A 184 -27.22 1.83 -29.87
C SER A 184 -27.52 1.56 -31.32
N TRP A 185 -28.71 1.93 -31.79
CA TRP A 185 -29.08 1.75 -33.19
C TRP A 185 -28.28 2.66 -34.13
N LEU A 186 -28.02 3.90 -33.71
CA LEU A 186 -27.12 4.80 -34.43
C LEU A 186 -25.71 4.20 -34.53
N LEU A 187 -25.17 3.62 -33.46
CA LEU A 187 -23.85 2.96 -33.49
C LEU A 187 -23.83 1.73 -34.40
N VAL A 188 -24.85 0.87 -34.33
CA VAL A 188 -25.00 -0.29 -35.23
C VAL A 188 -24.95 0.17 -36.68
N GLN A 189 -25.75 1.18 -37.04
CA GLN A 189 -25.78 1.68 -38.41
C GLN A 189 -24.48 2.35 -38.83
N LEU A 190 -23.80 3.06 -37.92
CA LEU A 190 -22.49 3.65 -38.18
C LEU A 190 -21.47 2.55 -38.52
N LEU A 191 -21.35 1.52 -37.69
CA LEU A 191 -20.45 0.38 -37.90
C LEU A 191 -20.72 -0.35 -39.22
N ARG A 192 -22.00 -0.57 -39.56
CA ARG A 192 -22.40 -1.17 -40.85
C ARG A 192 -21.94 -0.34 -42.04
N HIS A 193 -22.07 0.98 -41.98
CA HIS A 193 -21.55 1.90 -43.00
C HIS A 193 -20.03 2.03 -42.99
N LEU A 194 -19.38 1.73 -41.87
CA LEU A 194 -17.92 1.62 -41.77
C LEU A 194 -17.37 0.30 -42.35
N GLY A 195 -18.24 -0.66 -42.69
CA GLY A 195 -17.89 -1.96 -43.29
C GLY A 195 -17.99 -3.15 -42.34
N LEU A 196 -18.23 -2.88 -41.05
CA LEU A 196 -18.24 -3.87 -39.96
C LEU A 196 -19.65 -4.45 -39.74
N ALA A 197 -19.75 -5.73 -39.43
CA ALA A 197 -20.99 -6.36 -39.05
C ALA A 197 -21.34 -5.99 -37.60
N ALA A 198 -22.57 -5.51 -37.39
CA ALA A 198 -23.03 -5.07 -36.08
C ALA A 198 -24.47 -5.50 -35.81
N ARG A 199 -24.78 -5.79 -34.55
CA ARG A 199 -26.11 -6.21 -34.08
C ARG A 199 -26.58 -5.38 -32.89
N PHE A 200 -27.89 -5.27 -32.77
CA PHE A 200 -28.57 -4.61 -31.66
C PHE A 200 -28.77 -5.61 -30.52
N VAL A 201 -28.46 -5.19 -29.30
CA VAL A 201 -28.62 -6.03 -28.11
C VAL A 201 -29.61 -5.37 -27.16
N SER A 202 -30.59 -6.15 -26.70
CA SER A 202 -31.48 -5.82 -25.58
C SER A 202 -31.12 -6.73 -24.41
N GLY A 203 -30.92 -6.15 -23.24
CA GLY A 203 -30.45 -6.87 -22.07
C GLY A 203 -30.77 -6.20 -20.75
N TYR A 204 -30.24 -6.76 -19.66
CA TYR A 204 -30.17 -6.07 -18.38
C TYR A 204 -28.83 -5.35 -18.26
N LEU A 205 -28.86 -4.16 -17.67
CA LEU A 205 -27.68 -3.50 -17.14
C LEU A 205 -27.76 -3.52 -15.62
N ILE A 206 -26.75 -4.08 -14.96
CA ILE A 206 -26.55 -3.99 -13.52
C ILE A 206 -25.30 -3.16 -13.28
N GLN A 207 -25.44 -2.08 -12.51
CA GLN A 207 -24.31 -1.24 -12.09
C GLN A 207 -24.28 -1.20 -10.57
N LEU A 208 -23.18 -1.66 -10.01
CA LEU A 208 -22.96 -1.64 -8.57
C LEU A 208 -22.22 -0.36 -8.17
N THR A 209 -22.58 0.19 -7.03
CA THR A 209 -21.81 1.28 -6.43
C THR A 209 -20.42 0.78 -6.06
N ALA A 210 -19.40 1.51 -6.49
CA ALA A 210 -18.01 1.21 -6.17
C ALA A 210 -17.79 1.30 -4.66
N ASP A 211 -16.97 0.39 -4.12
CA ASP A 211 -16.63 0.41 -2.68
C ASP A 211 -15.87 1.68 -2.28
N GLN A 212 -15.06 2.21 -3.20
CA GLN A 212 -14.29 3.43 -3.02
C GLN A 212 -14.53 4.37 -4.19
N LYS A 213 -14.78 5.65 -3.89
CA LYS A 213 -14.89 6.69 -4.91
C LYS A 213 -13.54 6.89 -5.62
N SER A 214 -13.59 7.09 -6.93
CA SER A 214 -12.42 7.39 -7.76
C SER A 214 -11.90 8.79 -7.44
N LEU A 215 -10.58 8.99 -7.51
CA LEU A 215 -9.97 10.32 -7.31
C LEU A 215 -10.16 11.22 -8.54
N ASP A 216 -10.03 10.67 -9.76
CA ASP A 216 -9.95 11.46 -11.00
C ASP A 216 -10.87 10.95 -12.12
N GLY A 217 -11.82 10.08 -11.79
CA GLY A 217 -12.78 9.50 -12.74
C GLY A 217 -14.20 9.37 -12.20
N PRO A 218 -15.16 8.94 -13.04
CA PRO A 218 -16.52 8.69 -12.60
C PRO A 218 -16.54 7.53 -11.59
N SER A 219 -17.19 7.74 -10.44
CA SER A 219 -17.26 6.73 -9.36
C SER A 219 -18.37 5.68 -9.56
N GLY A 220 -18.95 5.60 -10.75
CA GLY A 220 -20.15 4.80 -11.01
C GLY A 220 -21.41 5.40 -10.38
N PRO A 221 -22.48 4.61 -10.20
CA PRO A 221 -23.74 5.09 -9.63
C PRO A 221 -23.66 5.29 -8.10
N GLU A 222 -24.39 6.27 -7.56
CA GLU A 222 -24.46 6.54 -6.11
C GLU A 222 -25.16 5.42 -5.30
N ALA A 223 -25.99 4.60 -5.98
CA ALA A 223 -26.61 3.41 -5.41
C ALA A 223 -26.60 2.26 -6.43
N ASP A 224 -26.67 1.02 -5.95
CA ASP A 224 -26.82 -0.13 -6.84
C ASP A 224 -28.07 0.05 -7.71
N PHE A 225 -27.90 -0.09 -9.02
CA PHE A 225 -28.90 0.24 -10.01
C PHE A 225 -29.03 -0.88 -11.04
N THR A 226 -30.25 -1.09 -11.51
CA THR A 226 -30.51 -1.95 -12.66
C THR A 226 -31.66 -1.43 -13.50
N ASP A 227 -31.56 -1.68 -14.80
CA ASP A 227 -32.61 -1.37 -15.77
C ASP A 227 -32.54 -2.32 -16.98
N LEU A 228 -33.60 -2.32 -17.77
CA LEU A 228 -33.52 -2.79 -19.15
C LEU A 228 -32.66 -1.83 -19.95
N HIS A 229 -31.70 -2.37 -20.68
CA HIS A 229 -30.73 -1.58 -21.43
C HIS A 229 -30.53 -2.13 -22.83
N ALA A 230 -30.04 -1.26 -23.71
CA ALA A 230 -29.66 -1.62 -25.06
C ALA A 230 -28.26 -1.12 -25.37
N TRP A 231 -27.49 -1.94 -26.10
CA TRP A 231 -26.15 -1.64 -26.57
C TRP A 231 -25.91 -2.23 -27.96
N CYS A 232 -24.74 -1.97 -28.54
CA CYS A 232 -24.34 -2.49 -29.83
C CYS A 232 -23.30 -3.61 -29.65
N GLU A 233 -23.37 -4.67 -30.44
CA GLU A 233 -22.27 -5.61 -30.58
C GLU A 233 -21.71 -5.59 -31.99
N VAL A 234 -20.38 -5.63 -32.12
CA VAL A 234 -19.65 -5.68 -33.40
C VAL A 234 -18.93 -7.01 -33.53
N TYR A 235 -18.98 -7.62 -34.72
CA TYR A 235 -18.26 -8.86 -34.99
C TYR A 235 -16.82 -8.55 -35.43
N LEU A 236 -15.85 -9.07 -34.68
CA LEU A 236 -14.43 -8.95 -34.98
C LEU A 236 -13.83 -10.34 -35.23
N PRO A 237 -13.17 -10.58 -36.38
CA PRO A 237 -12.52 -11.87 -36.65
C PRO A 237 -11.50 -12.21 -35.55
N GLY A 238 -11.55 -13.43 -35.03
CA GLY A 238 -10.76 -13.90 -33.89
C GLY A 238 -11.42 -13.65 -32.52
N ALA A 239 -12.10 -12.52 -32.35
CA ALA A 239 -12.72 -12.15 -31.06
C ALA A 239 -14.21 -12.53 -30.95
N GLY A 240 -14.91 -12.65 -32.09
CA GLY A 240 -16.36 -12.84 -32.13
C GLY A 240 -17.13 -11.53 -31.89
N TRP A 241 -18.28 -11.63 -31.22
CA TRP A 241 -19.13 -10.48 -30.90
C TRP A 241 -18.61 -9.73 -29.67
N VAL A 242 -18.29 -8.44 -29.84
CA VAL A 242 -17.79 -7.55 -28.79
C VAL A 242 -18.78 -6.42 -28.53
N GLY A 243 -19.18 -6.22 -27.28
CA GLY A 243 -20.18 -5.23 -26.89
C GLY A 243 -19.62 -3.82 -26.64
N LEU A 244 -20.33 -2.81 -27.14
CA LEU A 244 -20.07 -1.40 -26.98
C LEU A 244 -21.34 -0.70 -26.51
N ASP A 245 -21.23 0.05 -25.42
CA ASP A 245 -22.32 0.87 -24.89
C ASP A 245 -22.10 2.34 -25.27
N PRO A 246 -22.83 2.88 -26.24
CA PRO A 246 -22.68 4.26 -26.67
C PRO A 246 -23.31 5.28 -25.72
N THR A 247 -24.01 4.83 -24.66
CA THR A 247 -24.50 5.75 -23.62
C THR A 247 -23.41 6.13 -22.62
N SER A 248 -22.54 5.18 -22.29
CA SER A 248 -21.40 5.40 -21.39
C SER A 248 -20.09 5.68 -22.14
N GLY A 249 -20.01 5.31 -23.42
CA GLY A 249 -18.77 5.37 -24.20
C GLY A 249 -17.78 4.25 -23.85
N LEU A 250 -18.22 3.24 -23.09
CA LEU A 250 -17.41 2.11 -22.63
C LEU A 250 -17.76 0.82 -23.36
N PHE A 251 -16.87 -0.16 -23.30
CA PHE A 251 -17.19 -1.52 -23.74
C PHE A 251 -18.11 -2.20 -22.70
N ALA A 252 -18.89 -3.18 -23.15
CA ALA A 252 -19.79 -3.94 -22.28
C ALA A 252 -18.97 -4.82 -21.30
N GLY A 253 -19.26 -4.68 -20.01
CA GLY A 253 -18.61 -5.42 -18.90
C GLY A 253 -19.54 -6.45 -18.27
N GLU A 254 -19.24 -6.88 -17.05
CA GLU A 254 -20.02 -7.90 -16.32
C GLU A 254 -21.47 -7.48 -16.00
N GLY A 255 -21.72 -6.17 -15.95
CA GLY A 255 -23.05 -5.58 -15.78
C GLY A 255 -23.98 -5.76 -16.97
N HIS A 256 -23.44 -6.00 -18.17
CA HIS A 256 -24.20 -6.09 -19.41
C HIS A 256 -24.61 -7.55 -19.67
N ILE A 257 -25.83 -7.90 -19.26
CA ILE A 257 -26.36 -9.27 -19.39
C ILE A 257 -27.26 -9.34 -20.64
N PRO A 258 -26.78 -9.88 -21.78
CA PRO A 258 -27.57 -9.95 -23.01
C PRO A 258 -28.78 -10.87 -22.81
N LEU A 259 -29.95 -10.45 -23.29
CA LEU A 259 -31.18 -11.25 -23.32
C LEU A 259 -31.54 -11.64 -24.76
N SER A 260 -31.50 -10.65 -25.67
CA SER A 260 -31.77 -10.83 -27.09
C SER A 260 -30.80 -10.02 -27.94
N CYS A 261 -30.08 -10.67 -28.85
CA CYS A 261 -29.14 -10.05 -29.77
C CYS A 261 -29.62 -10.28 -31.21
N THR A 262 -29.99 -9.23 -31.94
CA THR A 262 -30.60 -9.35 -33.28
C THR A 262 -30.03 -8.32 -34.27
N PRO A 263 -30.10 -8.58 -35.59
CA PRO A 263 -29.74 -7.57 -36.58
C PRO A 263 -30.66 -6.34 -36.53
N GLU A 264 -31.93 -6.50 -36.19
CA GLU A 264 -32.94 -5.44 -36.21
C GLU A 264 -33.55 -5.22 -34.82
N PRO A 265 -33.75 -3.96 -34.34
CA PRO A 265 -34.24 -3.68 -32.99
C PRO A 265 -35.64 -4.23 -32.72
N ALA A 266 -36.50 -4.29 -33.73
CA ALA A 266 -37.87 -4.80 -33.60
C ALA A 266 -37.91 -6.27 -33.15
N SER A 267 -36.90 -7.06 -33.53
CA SER A 267 -36.79 -8.47 -33.15
C SER A 267 -36.23 -8.66 -31.73
N ALA A 268 -35.62 -7.63 -31.13
CA ALA A 268 -35.09 -7.64 -29.77
C ALA A 268 -36.07 -7.11 -28.72
N ALA A 269 -37.32 -6.79 -29.12
CA ALA A 269 -38.32 -6.28 -28.18
C ALA A 269 -38.52 -7.25 -26.99
N PRO A 270 -38.40 -6.77 -25.73
CA PRO A 270 -38.49 -7.62 -24.54
C PRO A 270 -39.80 -8.41 -24.45
N VAL A 271 -40.89 -7.79 -24.89
CA VAL A 271 -42.23 -8.39 -24.98
C VAL A 271 -42.83 -7.96 -26.32
N SER A 272 -43.36 -8.93 -27.07
CA SER A 272 -44.04 -8.67 -28.35
C SER A 272 -45.20 -9.64 -28.54
N GLY A 273 -46.33 -9.19 -29.08
CA GLY A 273 -47.46 -10.05 -29.38
C GLY A 273 -48.69 -9.28 -29.84
N LEU A 274 -49.81 -10.01 -29.99
CA LEU A 274 -51.07 -9.44 -30.45
C LEU A 274 -51.97 -9.13 -29.26
N VAL A 275 -52.58 -7.94 -29.25
CA VAL A 275 -53.54 -7.49 -28.25
C VAL A 275 -54.73 -6.85 -28.94
N ASP A 276 -55.94 -7.06 -28.44
CA ASP A 276 -57.12 -6.31 -28.92
C ASP A 276 -56.92 -4.80 -28.66
N PRO A 277 -57.48 -3.90 -29.49
CA PRO A 277 -57.45 -2.47 -29.22
C PRO A 277 -58.06 -2.14 -27.83
N CYS A 278 -57.29 -1.51 -26.96
CA CYS A 278 -57.67 -1.15 -25.59
C CYS A 278 -56.81 0.00 -25.06
N GLU A 279 -57.26 0.61 -23.96
CA GLU A 279 -56.43 1.52 -23.17
C GLU A 279 -55.64 0.69 -22.14
N VAL A 280 -54.36 1.03 -21.95
CA VAL A 280 -53.46 0.29 -21.07
C VAL A 280 -52.76 1.19 -20.08
N GLU A 281 -52.84 0.83 -18.81
CA GLU A 281 -51.95 1.34 -17.77
C GLU A 281 -50.71 0.42 -17.71
N PHE A 282 -49.55 1.00 -17.93
CA PHE A 282 -48.26 0.29 -17.97
C PHE A 282 -47.44 0.63 -16.73
N GLU A 283 -47.04 -0.40 -16.00
CA GLU A 283 -46.14 -0.30 -14.85
C GLU A 283 -44.90 -1.15 -15.10
N HIS A 284 -43.73 -0.55 -14.85
CA HIS A 284 -42.45 -1.23 -14.93
C HIS A 284 -41.66 -0.94 -13.66
N LEU A 285 -41.21 -2.01 -12.99
CA LEU A 285 -40.44 -1.94 -11.77
C LEU A 285 -39.26 -2.90 -11.87
N MET A 286 -38.07 -2.40 -11.56
CA MET A 286 -36.87 -3.20 -11.44
C MET A 286 -36.17 -2.89 -10.13
N SER A 287 -35.57 -3.91 -9.53
CA SER A 287 -34.73 -3.77 -8.35
C SER A 287 -33.58 -4.74 -8.39
N VAL A 288 -32.45 -4.33 -7.80
CA VAL A 288 -31.28 -5.18 -7.60
C VAL A 288 -30.88 -5.11 -6.14
N ARG A 289 -30.45 -6.25 -5.58
CA ARG A 289 -29.90 -6.33 -4.23
C ARG A 289 -28.69 -7.25 -4.22
N ARG A 290 -27.65 -6.88 -3.47
CA ARG A 290 -26.57 -7.80 -3.13
C ARG A 290 -27.10 -8.82 -2.13
N ILE A 291 -27.04 -10.11 -2.47
CA ILE A 291 -27.50 -11.20 -1.60
C ILE A 291 -26.36 -11.98 -0.96
N TRP A 292 -25.17 -11.87 -1.54
CA TRP A 292 -23.95 -12.45 -1.00
C TRP A 292 -22.76 -11.68 -1.53
N GLU A 293 -21.79 -11.40 -0.67
CA GLU A 293 -20.57 -10.69 -1.01
C GLU A 293 -19.39 -11.49 -0.45
N ALA A 294 -18.44 -11.83 -1.31
CA ALA A 294 -17.18 -12.39 -0.85
C ALA A 294 -16.46 -11.37 0.08
N PRO A 295 -15.75 -11.83 1.13
CA PRO A 295 -14.82 -10.99 1.87
C PRO A 295 -13.85 -10.32 0.89
N ARG A 296 -13.66 -9.01 1.00
CA ARG A 296 -12.81 -8.24 0.07
C ARG A 296 -12.11 -7.10 0.76
N VAL A 297 -10.97 -6.70 0.24
CA VAL A 297 -10.11 -5.71 0.87
C VAL A 297 -10.58 -4.26 0.68
N THR A 298 -11.36 -3.99 -0.35
CA THR A 298 -11.90 -2.65 -0.67
C THR A 298 -13.01 -2.22 0.29
N LYS A 299 -13.78 -3.18 0.82
CA LYS A 299 -14.82 -2.99 1.84
C LYS A 299 -14.82 -4.21 2.79
N PRO A 300 -13.86 -4.27 3.74
CA PRO A 300 -13.57 -5.47 4.51
C PRO A 300 -14.62 -5.81 5.56
N TYR A 301 -15.41 -4.84 6.02
CA TYR A 301 -16.37 -5.00 7.12
C TYR A 301 -17.70 -4.35 6.80
N THR A 302 -18.78 -5.00 7.22
CA THR A 302 -20.08 -4.35 7.42
C THR A 302 -20.00 -3.33 8.56
N GLU A 303 -20.94 -2.39 8.62
CA GLU A 303 -20.96 -1.39 9.70
C GLU A 303 -21.22 -2.05 11.06
N GLU A 304 -22.01 -3.13 11.10
CA GLU A 304 -22.25 -3.91 12.32
C GLU A 304 -20.99 -4.61 12.82
N GLN A 305 -20.20 -5.21 11.91
CA GLN A 305 -18.91 -5.81 12.26
C GLN A 305 -17.94 -4.75 12.77
N TRP A 306 -17.84 -3.61 12.08
CA TRP A 306 -16.94 -2.54 12.49
C TRP A 306 -17.32 -1.96 13.87
N ALA A 307 -18.61 -1.72 14.13
CA ALA A 307 -19.07 -1.26 15.43
C ALA A 307 -18.75 -2.26 16.56
N ALA A 308 -18.81 -3.56 16.28
CA ALA A 308 -18.42 -4.59 17.25
C ALA A 308 -16.90 -4.60 17.53
N ILE A 309 -16.08 -4.43 16.49
CA ILE A 309 -14.62 -4.29 16.59
C ILE A 309 -14.27 -3.05 17.42
N GLU A 310 -14.89 -1.91 17.13
CA GLU A 310 -14.66 -0.65 17.85
C GLU A 310 -15.05 -0.76 19.34
N LYS A 311 -16.22 -1.35 19.62
CA LYS A 311 -16.66 -1.63 20.98
C LYS A 311 -15.67 -2.51 21.75
N LEU A 312 -15.13 -3.55 21.10
CA LEU A 312 -14.13 -4.41 21.73
C LEU A 312 -12.82 -3.68 21.98
N GLY A 313 -12.39 -2.80 21.07
CA GLY A 313 -11.20 -1.95 21.27
C GLY A 313 -11.29 -1.10 22.51
N HIS A 314 -12.43 -0.44 22.75
CA HIS A 314 -12.67 0.32 23.98
C HIS A 314 -12.72 -0.55 25.24
N ALA A 315 -13.27 -1.77 25.14
CA ALA A 315 -13.29 -2.70 26.27
C ALA A 315 -11.88 -3.18 26.66
N ILE A 316 -11.04 -3.50 25.66
CA ILE A 316 -9.63 -3.87 25.88
C ILE A 316 -8.86 -2.72 26.51
N ASP A 317 -9.08 -1.48 26.07
CA ASP A 317 -8.45 -0.31 26.70
C ASP A 317 -8.84 -0.12 28.16
N ALA A 318 -10.12 -0.31 28.49
CA ALA A 318 -10.58 -0.24 29.88
C ALA A 318 -9.84 -1.27 30.75
N ASP A 319 -9.62 -2.48 30.24
CA ASP A 319 -8.85 -3.52 30.91
C ASP A 319 -7.35 -3.19 31.02
N LEU A 320 -6.74 -2.70 29.95
CA LEU A 320 -5.33 -2.27 29.95
C LEU A 320 -5.10 -1.14 30.97
N GLN A 321 -6.05 -0.21 31.10
CA GLN A 321 -6.01 0.86 32.08
C GLN A 321 -6.23 0.33 33.51
N ALA A 322 -7.23 -0.53 33.72
CA ALA A 322 -7.54 -1.10 35.04
C ALA A 322 -6.37 -1.92 35.61
N ASN A 323 -5.56 -2.55 34.74
CA ASN A 323 -4.40 -3.36 35.13
C ASN A 323 -3.06 -2.60 35.05
N ASP A 324 -3.09 -1.27 34.84
CA ASP A 324 -1.91 -0.39 34.73
C ASP A 324 -0.85 -0.92 33.75
N VAL A 325 -1.25 -1.35 32.55
CA VAL A 325 -0.32 -1.91 31.54
C VAL A 325 0.56 -0.83 30.91
N ARG A 326 0.02 0.39 30.75
CA ARG A 326 0.68 1.57 30.12
C ARG A 326 1.15 1.34 28.68
N LEU A 327 0.41 0.52 27.93
CA LEU A 327 0.70 0.20 26.54
C LEU A 327 0.48 1.41 25.60
N THR A 328 1.50 1.75 24.83
CA THR A 328 1.40 2.56 23.62
C THR A 328 1.67 1.71 22.39
N MET A 329 1.06 2.08 21.27
CA MET A 329 1.22 1.38 19.99
C MET A 329 1.47 2.39 18.87
N GLY A 330 2.54 2.18 18.10
CA GLY A 330 2.84 2.91 16.88
C GLY A 330 3.14 1.94 15.74
N GLY A 331 3.68 2.45 14.65
CA GLY A 331 4.08 1.60 13.53
C GLY A 331 4.87 2.33 12.46
N GLU A 332 5.31 1.54 11.49
CA GLU A 332 6.08 1.98 10.32
C GLU A 332 5.34 1.57 9.03
N PRO A 333 4.10 2.06 8.78
CA PRO A 333 3.37 1.79 7.55
C PRO A 333 4.10 2.33 6.33
N THR A 334 3.99 1.59 5.22
CA THR A 334 4.66 1.92 3.96
C THR A 334 3.67 2.15 2.82
N PHE A 335 4.07 3.01 1.87
CA PHE A 335 3.24 3.48 0.78
C PHE A 335 4.00 3.49 -0.55
N VAL A 336 3.29 3.32 -1.66
CA VAL A 336 3.80 3.44 -3.03
C VAL A 336 2.96 4.38 -3.87
N SER A 337 3.49 4.82 -5.02
CA SER A 337 2.76 5.67 -5.96
C SER A 337 1.51 4.97 -6.50
N LEU A 338 0.40 5.69 -6.52
CA LEU A 338 -0.84 5.27 -7.16
C LEU A 338 -0.75 5.38 -8.69
N ASP A 339 -0.06 6.40 -9.20
CA ASP A 339 -0.06 6.73 -10.64
C ASP A 339 1.07 6.08 -11.43
N HIS A 340 2.20 5.83 -10.77
CA HIS A 340 3.43 5.39 -11.41
C HIS A 340 4.07 4.19 -10.67
N PRO A 341 3.32 3.11 -10.39
CA PRO A 341 3.82 1.97 -9.62
C PRO A 341 4.99 1.25 -10.30
N ASP A 342 5.16 1.40 -11.62
CA ASP A 342 6.15 0.71 -12.44
C ASP A 342 7.54 1.38 -12.41
N GLU A 343 7.65 2.62 -11.90
CA GLU A 343 8.92 3.32 -11.92
C GLU A 343 9.94 2.67 -10.95
N PRO A 344 11.25 2.76 -11.26
CA PRO A 344 12.29 2.12 -10.44
C PRO A 344 12.24 2.52 -8.96
N GLU A 345 11.89 3.77 -8.65
CA GLU A 345 11.81 4.26 -7.26
C GLU A 345 10.72 3.59 -6.41
N TRP A 346 9.74 2.93 -7.05
CA TRP A 346 8.66 2.20 -6.38
C TRP A 346 8.86 0.67 -6.40
N ASN A 347 9.96 0.19 -6.98
CA ASN A 347 10.27 -1.24 -7.09
C ASN A 347 11.62 -1.60 -6.47
N THR A 348 12.69 -0.89 -6.82
CA THR A 348 14.06 -1.28 -6.46
C THR A 348 14.92 -0.12 -5.96
N ALA A 349 14.75 1.08 -6.52
CA ALA A 349 15.51 2.26 -6.14
C ALA A 349 14.92 2.91 -4.88
N ALA A 350 15.78 3.46 -4.03
CA ALA A 350 15.35 4.23 -2.87
C ALA A 350 14.82 5.62 -3.25
N MET A 351 15.36 6.20 -4.31
CA MET A 351 15.16 7.58 -4.71
C MET A 351 14.71 7.68 -6.17
N GLY A 352 14.02 8.76 -6.49
CA GLY A 352 13.64 9.14 -7.85
C GLY A 352 12.93 10.50 -7.85
N PRO A 353 12.44 10.92 -9.03
CA PRO A 353 11.91 12.27 -9.21
C PRO A 353 10.55 12.49 -8.54
N THR A 354 9.73 11.46 -8.33
CA THR A 354 8.36 11.61 -7.83
C THR A 354 8.23 11.37 -6.33
N LYS A 355 9.10 10.56 -5.73
CA LYS A 355 8.95 10.14 -4.33
C LYS A 355 9.01 11.28 -3.32
N LYS A 356 9.97 12.22 -3.46
CA LYS A 356 10.10 13.34 -2.51
C LYS A 356 8.89 14.31 -2.58
N PRO A 357 8.40 14.74 -3.76
CA PRO A 357 7.16 15.52 -3.85
C PRO A 357 5.95 14.85 -3.21
N LEU A 358 5.70 13.56 -3.46
CA LEU A 358 4.56 12.83 -2.88
C LEU A 358 4.70 12.69 -1.36
N ALA A 359 5.91 12.43 -0.87
CA ALA A 359 6.22 12.39 0.56
C ALA A 359 6.01 13.74 1.24
N ALA A 360 6.39 14.84 0.59
CA ALA A 360 6.18 16.19 1.11
C ALA A 360 4.68 16.52 1.21
N GLU A 361 3.88 16.18 0.20
CA GLU A 361 2.42 16.38 0.24
C GLU A 361 1.77 15.58 1.39
N LEU A 362 2.16 14.31 1.57
CA LEU A 362 1.73 13.50 2.72
C LEU A 362 2.16 14.12 4.05
N TYR A 363 3.42 14.54 4.16
CA TYR A 363 3.96 15.22 5.33
C TYR A 363 3.14 16.47 5.69
N HIS A 364 2.82 17.32 4.71
CA HIS A 364 2.07 18.55 4.95
C HIS A 364 0.64 18.27 5.43
N ARG A 365 -0.05 17.26 4.88
CA ARG A 365 -1.38 16.83 5.34
C ARG A 365 -1.34 16.33 6.79
N MET A 366 -0.39 15.46 7.09
CA MET A 366 -0.17 14.95 8.45
C MET A 366 0.16 16.07 9.44
N ARG A 367 1.06 16.99 9.06
CA ARG A 367 1.43 18.15 9.88
C ARG A 367 0.22 19.04 10.17
N ASN A 368 -0.58 19.34 9.16
CA ASN A 368 -1.75 20.22 9.31
C ASN A 368 -2.76 19.65 10.32
N LYS A 369 -2.87 18.32 10.43
CA LYS A 369 -3.73 17.67 11.42
C LYS A 369 -3.12 17.63 12.82
N TYR A 370 -1.91 17.11 12.97
CA TYR A 370 -1.36 16.77 14.29
C TYR A 370 -0.48 17.85 14.90
N ALA A 371 0.17 18.65 14.06
CA ALA A 371 1.32 19.47 14.45
C ALA A 371 1.35 20.80 13.69
N ALA A 372 0.20 21.49 13.60
CA ALA A 372 0.09 22.77 12.86
C ALA A 372 1.07 23.84 13.39
N GLN A 373 1.37 23.81 14.69
CA GLN A 373 2.39 24.64 15.37
C GLN A 373 3.63 23.83 15.81
N GLY A 374 3.81 22.65 15.21
CA GLY A 374 5.00 21.83 15.36
C GLY A 374 6.14 22.33 14.48
N LEU A 375 7.35 21.86 14.82
CA LEU A 375 8.60 22.17 14.16
C LEU A 375 8.85 21.22 12.98
N PRO A 376 8.89 21.73 11.74
CA PRO A 376 9.43 21.00 10.60
C PRO A 376 10.95 20.87 10.70
N HIS A 377 11.48 19.69 10.43
CA HIS A 377 12.91 19.42 10.33
C HIS A 377 13.18 18.45 9.19
N PHE A 378 13.82 18.94 8.12
CA PHE A 378 14.04 18.21 6.87
C PHE A 378 15.52 17.86 6.77
N GLY A 379 15.88 16.67 7.25
CA GLY A 379 17.26 16.25 7.45
C GLY A 379 17.71 15.12 6.52
N GLN A 380 18.89 14.58 6.82
CA GLN A 380 19.39 13.34 6.22
C GLN A 380 18.77 12.13 6.93
N GLY A 381 18.30 11.16 6.15
CA GLY A 381 17.79 9.86 6.59
C GLY A 381 18.88 8.78 6.58
N LYS A 382 18.46 7.52 6.43
CA LYS A 382 19.35 6.35 6.39
C LYS A 382 20.37 6.48 5.23
N TRP A 383 21.61 6.05 5.47
CA TRP A 383 22.68 5.99 4.48
C TRP A 383 23.24 4.57 4.39
N TYR A 384 23.10 3.91 3.25
CA TYR A 384 23.54 2.54 3.08
C TYR A 384 24.87 2.44 2.33
N PRO A 385 25.70 1.40 2.59
CA PRO A 385 26.94 1.17 1.85
C PRO A 385 26.71 1.12 0.34
N GLY A 386 27.49 1.90 -0.42
CA GLY A 386 27.38 2.01 -1.87
C GLY A 386 26.54 3.20 -2.37
N GLU A 387 25.76 3.85 -1.50
CA GLU A 387 25.08 5.11 -1.84
C GLU A 387 26.05 6.29 -1.72
N GLN A 388 26.02 7.21 -2.69
CA GLN A 388 26.89 8.39 -2.68
C GLN A 388 26.43 9.48 -1.71
N LEU A 389 25.11 9.60 -1.53
CA LEU A 389 24.48 10.59 -0.67
C LEU A 389 23.52 9.89 0.28
N PRO A 390 23.41 10.37 1.53
CA PRO A 390 22.36 9.95 2.42
C PRO A 390 21.00 10.37 1.88
N ARG A 391 19.98 9.60 2.23
CA ARG A 391 18.59 9.87 1.84
C ARG A 391 18.03 11.07 2.62
N TRP A 392 16.79 11.50 2.34
CA TRP A 392 16.11 12.56 3.11
C TRP A 392 15.20 11.99 4.20
N ALA A 393 14.89 12.80 5.22
CA ALA A 393 13.88 12.50 6.23
C ALA A 393 13.04 13.76 6.51
N LEU A 394 11.72 13.65 6.39
CA LEU A 394 10.79 14.76 6.66
C LEU A 394 10.17 14.56 8.04
N ASN A 395 10.70 15.23 9.05
CA ASN A 395 10.28 15.08 10.43
C ASN A 395 9.39 16.25 10.88
N CYS A 396 8.39 15.96 11.71
CA CYS A 396 7.65 16.98 12.45
C CYS A 396 7.68 16.69 13.94
N TYR A 397 8.04 17.68 14.75
CA TYR A 397 8.12 17.59 16.21
C TYR A 397 7.10 18.51 16.88
N TRP A 398 6.39 18.03 17.90
CA TRP A 398 5.50 18.88 18.71
C TRP A 398 5.48 18.46 20.17
N ARG A 399 5.14 19.39 21.06
CA ARG A 399 5.14 19.13 22.51
C ARG A 399 3.84 18.45 22.93
N ARG A 400 3.95 17.52 23.89
CA ARG A 400 2.79 16.81 24.46
C ARG A 400 1.91 17.69 25.34
N ASP A 401 2.46 18.76 25.90
CA ASP A 401 1.73 19.73 26.71
C ASP A 401 0.90 20.73 25.87
N GLY A 402 0.93 20.61 24.54
CA GLY A 402 0.19 21.48 23.63
C GLY A 402 0.83 22.86 23.41
N GLU A 403 1.95 23.16 24.08
CA GLU A 403 2.68 24.39 23.81
C GLU A 403 3.32 24.33 22.41
N PRO A 404 3.24 25.43 21.65
CA PRO A 404 3.81 25.50 20.30
C PRO A 404 5.34 25.50 20.35
N ILE A 405 5.96 24.78 19.41
CA ILE A 405 7.41 24.89 19.16
C ILE A 405 7.68 25.97 18.12
N TRP A 406 6.78 26.11 17.13
CA TRP A 406 6.87 27.09 16.07
C TRP A 406 5.59 27.95 16.01
N LEU A 407 5.77 29.21 16.37
CA LEU A 407 4.91 30.39 16.25
C LEU A 407 3.99 30.52 15.03
N ASN A 408 4.68 30.78 13.93
CA ASN A 408 4.19 31.44 12.74
C ASN A 408 4.43 30.55 11.51
N PRO A 409 3.41 29.81 11.06
CA PRO A 409 3.57 28.87 9.95
C PRO A 409 4.04 29.51 8.64
N ALA A 410 3.84 30.82 8.43
CA ALA A 410 4.29 31.52 7.24
C ALA A 410 5.82 31.68 7.16
N LEU A 411 6.54 31.45 8.28
CA LEU A 411 8.00 31.51 8.35
C LEU A 411 8.67 30.15 8.11
N ILE A 412 7.90 29.11 7.80
CA ILE A 412 8.44 27.80 7.43
C ILE A 412 8.78 27.83 5.94
N GLY A 413 10.00 27.46 5.59
CA GLY A 413 10.44 27.33 4.20
C GLY A 413 9.68 26.23 3.47
N ASP A 414 9.50 26.40 2.16
CA ASP A 414 8.81 25.45 1.27
C ASP A 414 9.69 25.16 0.05
N GLU A 415 10.09 23.90 -0.12
CA GLU A 415 10.94 23.48 -1.24
C GLU A 415 10.29 23.63 -2.61
N THR A 416 8.95 23.71 -2.67
CA THR A 416 8.19 23.91 -3.92
C THR A 416 8.05 25.38 -4.29
N ARG A 417 8.33 26.31 -3.36
CA ARG A 417 8.16 27.76 -3.54
C ARG A 417 9.45 28.50 -3.18
N PRO A 418 10.48 28.44 -4.05
CA PRO A 418 11.72 29.15 -3.82
C PRO A 418 11.46 30.66 -3.76
N ASN A 419 11.82 31.28 -2.63
CA ASN A 419 11.50 32.67 -2.30
C ASN A 419 12.72 33.50 -1.87
N VAL A 420 13.91 32.89 -1.82
CA VAL A 420 15.15 33.54 -1.38
C VAL A 420 16.05 33.78 -2.57
N ILE A 421 16.37 35.06 -2.81
CA ILE A 421 17.11 35.50 -4.00
C ILE A 421 18.52 36.01 -3.62
N ASP A 422 18.74 36.47 -2.38
CA ASP A 422 20.02 37.05 -1.94
C ASP A 422 20.75 36.17 -0.93
N LYS A 423 21.98 35.74 -1.27
CA LYS A 423 22.85 34.94 -0.40
C LYS A 423 23.37 35.71 0.81
N ILE A 424 23.37 37.06 0.78
CA ILE A 424 23.77 37.91 1.91
C ILE A 424 22.90 37.66 3.15
N VAL A 425 21.66 37.18 2.95
CA VAL A 425 20.73 36.86 4.03
C VAL A 425 21.33 35.88 5.04
N THR A 426 22.15 34.93 4.59
CA THR A 426 22.75 33.89 5.46
C THR A 426 23.64 34.49 6.55
N SER A 427 24.50 35.45 6.18
CA SER A 427 25.37 36.15 7.13
C SER A 427 24.56 37.02 8.09
N HIS A 428 23.69 37.85 7.54
CA HIS A 428 22.88 38.79 8.33
C HIS A 428 22.01 38.04 9.35
N PHE A 429 21.39 36.94 8.94
CA PHE A 429 20.55 36.11 9.80
C PHE A 429 21.35 35.55 10.98
N LEU A 430 22.53 34.96 10.74
CA LEU A 430 23.36 34.41 11.83
C LEU A 430 23.86 35.50 12.80
N HIS A 431 24.17 36.71 12.33
CA HIS A 431 24.53 37.82 13.22
C HIS A 431 23.35 38.23 14.12
N ARG A 432 22.13 38.26 13.59
CA ARG A 432 20.92 38.54 14.39
C ARG A 432 20.62 37.42 15.39
N VAL A 433 20.83 36.15 15.02
CA VAL A 433 20.74 35.02 15.95
C VAL A 433 21.79 35.14 17.07
N ALA A 434 23.05 35.44 16.73
CA ALA A 434 24.10 35.66 17.72
C ALA A 434 23.75 36.77 18.72
N GLN A 435 23.20 37.89 18.23
CA GLN A 435 22.74 38.99 19.08
C GLN A 435 21.62 38.57 20.03
N ARG A 436 20.64 37.78 19.57
CA ARG A 436 19.54 37.26 20.41
C ARG A 436 20.04 36.30 21.49
N LEU A 437 21.02 35.47 21.16
CA LEU A 437 21.63 34.52 22.10
C LEU A 437 22.69 35.17 23.01
N GLN A 438 22.93 36.48 22.88
CA GLN A 438 23.92 37.26 23.64
C GLN A 438 25.35 36.72 23.48
N VAL A 439 25.69 36.23 22.29
CA VAL A 439 27.05 35.80 21.92
C VAL A 439 27.66 36.76 20.90
N ASP A 440 29.00 36.77 20.81
CA ASP A 440 29.71 37.69 19.93
C ASP A 440 29.53 37.29 18.45
N GLY A 441 28.82 38.12 17.69
CA GLY A 441 28.55 37.91 16.27
C GLY A 441 29.79 37.99 15.37
N LYS A 442 30.94 38.50 15.87
CA LYS A 442 32.18 38.57 15.07
C LYS A 442 32.72 37.20 14.63
N ASN A 443 32.25 36.12 15.29
CA ASN A 443 32.65 34.76 14.97
C ASN A 443 31.84 34.16 13.81
N VAL A 444 30.90 34.90 13.21
CA VAL A 444 30.23 34.48 11.98
C VAL A 444 31.20 34.65 10.80
N PHE A 445 31.47 33.57 10.07
CA PHE A 445 32.37 33.61 8.91
C PHE A 445 31.81 32.81 7.71
N PRO A 446 32.20 33.16 6.47
CA PRO A 446 31.76 32.43 5.28
C PRO A 446 32.50 31.10 5.11
N ALA A 447 31.80 30.11 4.56
CA ALA A 447 32.38 28.83 4.14
C ALA A 447 32.33 28.69 2.60
N TYR A 448 33.34 28.04 2.05
CA TYR A 448 33.59 27.94 0.60
C TYR A 448 33.76 26.50 0.17
N GLU A 449 33.48 26.23 -1.10
CA GLU A 449 33.87 24.96 -1.74
C GLU A 449 35.39 24.80 -1.72
N ASP A 450 35.89 23.56 -1.57
CA ASP A 450 37.33 23.27 -1.58
C ASP A 450 37.92 23.47 -2.98
N VAL A 451 38.47 24.67 -3.18
CA VAL A 451 39.11 25.10 -4.43
C VAL A 451 40.24 24.17 -4.83
N PHE A 452 41.03 23.68 -3.87
CA PHE A 452 42.18 22.83 -4.17
C PHE A 452 41.75 21.44 -4.64
N TYR A 453 40.70 20.88 -4.03
CA TYR A 453 40.10 19.63 -4.49
C TYR A 453 39.56 19.77 -5.92
N TYR A 454 38.74 20.79 -6.20
CA TYR A 454 38.11 20.94 -7.52
C TYR A 454 39.12 21.29 -8.61
N MET A 455 40.17 22.07 -8.33
CA MET A 455 41.29 22.28 -9.25
C MET A 455 42.05 20.98 -9.55
N TRP A 456 42.28 20.14 -8.54
CA TRP A 456 42.88 18.84 -8.74
C TRP A 456 41.99 17.91 -9.58
N ARG A 457 40.67 17.93 -9.35
CA ARG A 457 39.70 17.14 -10.12
C ARG A 457 39.62 17.58 -11.58
N GLU A 458 39.53 18.89 -11.84
CA GLU A 458 39.54 19.46 -13.19
C GLU A 458 40.79 19.02 -13.97
N ARG A 459 41.98 19.09 -13.35
CA ARG A 459 43.23 18.64 -13.97
C ARG A 459 43.24 17.14 -14.33
N ARG A 460 42.42 16.32 -13.67
CA ARG A 460 42.31 14.87 -13.94
C ARG A 460 41.26 14.53 -15.00
N LEU A 461 40.48 15.51 -15.48
CA LEU A 461 39.58 15.29 -16.60
C LEU A 461 40.38 14.97 -17.88
N PRO A 462 39.85 14.12 -18.79
CA PRO A 462 40.43 13.91 -20.11
C PRO A 462 40.70 15.25 -20.83
N GLY A 463 41.80 15.37 -21.56
CA GLY A 463 42.21 16.63 -22.19
C GLY A 463 41.28 17.15 -23.30
N ASN A 464 40.21 16.41 -23.62
CA ASN A 464 39.21 16.72 -24.65
C ASN A 464 37.80 16.92 -24.07
N VAL A 465 37.66 17.07 -22.75
CA VAL A 465 36.39 17.41 -22.08
C VAL A 465 36.56 18.67 -21.25
N ASP A 466 35.45 19.27 -20.83
CA ASP A 466 35.41 20.52 -20.06
C ASP A 466 34.60 20.30 -18.76
N PRO A 467 34.83 21.02 -17.65
CA PRO A 467 34.03 20.85 -16.43
C PRO A 467 32.51 21.00 -16.61
N PHE A 468 32.05 21.73 -17.64
CA PHE A 468 30.65 21.90 -18.00
C PHE A 468 30.08 20.74 -18.88
N ASP A 469 30.94 19.89 -19.47
CA ASP A 469 30.61 18.59 -20.10
C ASP A 469 31.73 17.58 -19.83
N SER A 470 31.86 17.15 -18.56
CA SER A 470 33.04 16.43 -18.09
C SER A 470 33.10 14.96 -18.51
N ARG A 471 32.03 14.43 -19.13
CA ARG A 471 31.88 13.02 -19.58
C ARG A 471 32.31 11.96 -18.55
N VAL A 472 32.33 12.31 -17.26
CA VAL A 472 32.59 11.36 -16.17
C VAL A 472 31.44 10.35 -16.14
N ASP A 473 31.74 9.06 -16.00
CA ASP A 473 30.75 7.97 -16.04
C ASP A 473 29.63 8.18 -15.00
N ASP A 474 29.99 8.74 -13.86
CA ASP A 474 29.07 9.11 -12.79
C ASP A 474 28.31 10.42 -13.10
N LYS A 475 27.00 10.28 -13.27
CA LYS A 475 26.08 11.39 -13.53
C LYS A 475 26.03 12.42 -12.39
N GLN A 476 26.02 11.98 -11.13
CA GLN A 476 25.91 12.88 -9.98
C GLN A 476 27.18 13.71 -9.82
N GLU A 477 28.34 13.08 -9.98
CA GLU A 477 29.62 13.79 -9.97
C GLU A 477 29.73 14.79 -11.13
N ARG A 478 29.19 14.44 -12.32
CA ARG A 478 29.11 15.36 -13.46
C ARG A 478 28.26 16.59 -13.13
N GLU A 479 27.06 16.40 -12.61
CA GLU A 479 26.16 17.49 -12.20
C GLU A 479 26.78 18.36 -11.08
N ARG A 480 27.49 17.74 -10.13
CA ARG A 480 28.21 18.44 -9.06
C ARG A 480 29.31 19.34 -9.61
N LEU A 481 30.15 18.83 -10.51
CA LEU A 481 31.20 19.63 -11.16
C LEU A 481 30.59 20.82 -11.89
N MET A 482 29.57 20.58 -12.72
CA MET A 482 28.85 21.66 -13.40
C MET A 482 28.35 22.72 -12.42
N LYS A 483 27.64 22.31 -11.36
CA LYS A 483 27.10 23.21 -10.34
C LYS A 483 28.18 24.05 -9.66
N VAL A 484 29.27 23.44 -9.21
CA VAL A 484 30.36 24.11 -8.49
C VAL A 484 31.07 25.13 -9.39
N PHE A 485 31.40 24.76 -10.63
CA PHE A 485 32.06 25.66 -11.58
C PHE A 485 31.13 26.78 -12.08
N THR A 486 29.82 26.52 -12.23
CA THR A 486 28.82 27.57 -12.54
C THR A 486 28.65 28.55 -11.38
N GLN A 487 28.61 28.06 -10.13
CA GLN A 487 28.49 28.90 -8.94
C GLN A 487 29.75 29.76 -8.70
N GLY A 488 30.92 29.27 -9.12
CA GLY A 488 32.20 29.94 -8.96
C GLY A 488 32.84 29.66 -7.59
N LEU A 489 34.09 29.18 -7.61
CA LEU A 489 34.86 28.72 -6.44
C LEU A 489 35.19 29.82 -5.41
N GLN A 490 35.06 31.09 -5.78
CA GLN A 490 35.26 32.22 -4.86
C GLN A 490 33.98 32.64 -4.11
N SER A 491 32.81 32.12 -4.53
CA SER A 491 31.54 32.45 -3.89
C SER A 491 31.38 31.68 -2.58
N ALA A 492 30.86 32.34 -1.54
CA ALA A 492 30.48 31.65 -0.31
C ALA A 492 29.30 30.70 -0.58
N VAL A 493 29.40 29.49 -0.07
CA VAL A 493 28.29 28.51 -0.05
C VAL A 493 27.25 28.94 0.98
N GLY A 494 27.72 29.39 2.14
CA GLY A 494 26.90 29.85 3.24
C GLY A 494 27.77 30.43 4.36
N HIS A 495 27.17 30.63 5.53
CA HIS A 495 27.86 31.17 6.71
C HIS A 495 27.76 30.22 7.89
N VAL A 496 28.75 30.29 8.77
CA VAL A 496 28.91 29.43 9.95
C VAL A 496 28.98 30.30 11.18
N LEU A 497 28.22 29.94 12.21
CA LEU A 497 28.32 30.50 13.56
C LEU A 497 28.74 29.37 14.50
N PRO A 498 30.01 29.33 14.97
CA PRO A 498 30.40 28.45 16.07
C PRO A 498 29.50 28.70 17.27
N LEU A 499 28.77 27.68 17.69
CA LEU A 499 27.75 27.81 18.72
C LEU A 499 27.66 26.52 19.54
N ALA A 500 27.80 26.66 20.85
CA ALA A 500 27.57 25.61 21.83
C ALA A 500 26.84 26.18 23.05
N ARG A 501 26.27 25.28 23.86
CA ARG A 501 25.89 25.62 25.23
C ARG A 501 27.15 25.67 26.10
N ARG A 502 27.21 26.61 27.06
CA ARG A 502 28.27 26.63 28.08
C ARG A 502 28.18 25.41 28.99
N ASP A 503 29.33 24.97 29.52
CA ASP A 503 29.39 23.83 30.45
C ASP A 503 28.61 24.05 31.76
N ASP A 504 28.44 25.31 32.17
CA ASP A 504 27.64 25.69 33.34
C ASP A 504 26.11 25.63 33.08
N GLY A 505 25.69 25.43 31.83
CA GLY A 505 24.30 25.37 31.42
C GLY A 505 23.54 26.71 31.44
N LEU A 506 24.19 27.81 31.84
CA LEU A 506 23.54 29.11 32.10
C LEU A 506 23.56 30.08 30.92
N GLY A 507 24.01 29.65 29.73
CA GLY A 507 23.96 30.47 28.52
C GLY A 507 24.67 29.86 27.32
N TRP A 508 24.75 30.65 26.24
CA TRP A 508 25.39 30.27 24.98
C TRP A 508 26.85 30.72 24.95
N GLN A 509 27.67 30.01 24.17
CA GLN A 509 29.03 30.41 23.87
C GLN A 509 29.32 30.32 22.37
N SER A 510 30.19 31.22 21.92
CA SER A 510 30.75 31.23 20.57
C SER A 510 32.23 31.56 20.70
N GLY A 511 33.06 30.99 19.82
CA GLY A 511 34.52 31.19 19.82
C GLY A 511 35.08 31.24 18.41
N ALA A 512 36.29 31.77 18.27
CA ALA A 512 36.99 31.81 16.99
C ALA A 512 37.45 30.39 16.58
N TRP A 513 37.26 30.05 15.30
CA TRP A 513 37.82 28.83 14.73
C TRP A 513 39.21 29.11 14.16
N PHE A 514 40.21 28.38 14.66
CA PHE A 514 41.61 28.50 14.23
C PHE A 514 41.92 27.46 13.15
N LEU A 515 41.41 27.68 11.95
CA LEU A 515 41.62 26.78 10.82
C LEU A 515 43.04 26.94 10.25
N ARG A 516 43.56 25.87 9.65
CA ARG A 516 44.90 25.87 9.02
C ARG A 516 44.98 26.77 7.78
N SER A 517 43.87 26.94 7.08
CA SER A 517 43.73 27.84 5.92
C SER A 517 43.11 29.18 6.34
N GLU A 518 43.41 30.25 5.60
CA GLU A 518 42.81 31.59 5.82
C GLU A 518 41.28 31.61 5.60
N ARG A 519 40.72 30.58 4.93
CA ARG A 519 39.29 30.42 4.66
C ARG A 519 38.79 29.07 5.18
N CYS A 520 37.49 28.97 5.49
CA CYS A 520 36.83 27.71 5.80
C CYS A 520 36.45 26.96 4.50
N TYR A 521 37.25 25.97 4.13
CA TYR A 521 36.96 25.08 3.00
C TYR A 521 36.16 23.86 3.47
N LEU A 522 35.02 23.61 2.84
CA LEU A 522 34.15 22.48 3.13
C LEU A 522 34.71 21.18 2.54
N TYR A 523 34.49 20.05 3.21
CA TYR A 523 34.71 18.74 2.58
C TYR A 523 33.89 18.64 1.29
N PRO A 524 34.45 18.19 0.16
CA PRO A 524 33.70 18.08 -1.10
C PRO A 524 32.46 17.17 -0.98
N GLY A 525 31.32 17.54 -1.58
CA GLY A 525 30.11 16.72 -1.61
C GLY A 525 28.81 17.53 -1.66
N ASP A 526 27.65 16.86 -1.64
CA ASP A 526 26.34 17.52 -1.73
C ASP A 526 25.54 17.52 -0.40
N SER A 527 26.15 17.03 0.68
CA SER A 527 25.53 17.11 2.01
C SER A 527 25.34 18.59 2.44
N PRO A 528 24.37 18.88 3.33
CA PRO A 528 24.24 20.19 3.95
C PRO A 528 25.56 20.75 4.49
N LEU A 529 25.72 22.08 4.43
CA LEU A 529 26.94 22.78 4.84
C LEU A 529 27.51 22.29 6.19
N GLY A 530 26.64 22.07 7.19
CA GLY A 530 27.05 21.67 8.54
C GLY A 530 27.72 20.30 8.64
N TYR A 531 27.35 19.34 7.78
CA TYR A 531 28.02 18.02 7.73
C TYR A 531 29.35 18.05 6.98
N ARG A 532 29.64 19.16 6.27
CA ARG A 532 30.85 19.33 5.46
C ARG A 532 31.91 20.22 6.13
N LEU A 533 31.71 20.60 7.40
CA LEU A 533 32.65 21.47 8.12
C LEU A 533 33.98 20.73 8.41
N PRO A 534 35.14 21.39 8.25
CA PRO A 534 36.46 20.78 8.48
C PRO A 534 36.82 20.76 9.98
N LEU A 535 36.04 20.03 10.79
CA LEU A 535 36.21 19.98 12.25
C LEU A 535 37.55 19.37 12.69
N ASP A 536 38.17 18.54 11.85
CA ASP A 536 39.50 17.95 12.03
C ASP A 536 40.64 18.98 11.92
N SER A 537 40.38 20.10 11.25
CA SER A 537 41.34 21.19 11.04
C SER A 537 41.38 22.18 12.21
N LEU A 538 40.46 22.03 13.17
CA LEU A 538 40.50 22.77 14.43
C LEU A 538 41.69 22.28 15.29
N PRO A 539 42.22 23.11 16.19
CA PRO A 539 43.30 22.71 17.09
C PRO A 539 43.00 21.41 17.83
N TRP A 540 44.03 20.60 18.05
CA TRP A 540 43.88 19.26 18.64
C TRP A 540 43.37 19.31 20.08
N VAL A 541 42.65 18.26 20.49
CA VAL A 541 42.20 18.02 21.86
C VAL A 541 42.57 16.60 22.24
N LYS A 542 43.04 16.43 23.48
CA LYS A 542 43.31 15.11 24.04
C LYS A 542 42.03 14.28 24.07
N GLU A 543 42.11 12.99 23.72
CA GLU A 543 40.95 12.11 23.54
C GLU A 543 39.95 12.14 24.71
N GLY A 544 40.43 12.09 25.96
CA GLY A 544 39.58 12.15 27.16
C GLY A 544 39.02 13.54 27.52
N GLU A 545 39.42 14.59 26.80
CA GLU A 545 38.96 15.97 26.96
C GLU A 545 38.10 16.44 25.79
N TYR A 546 37.83 15.56 24.82
CA TYR A 546 36.98 15.90 23.68
C TYR A 546 35.55 16.16 24.17
N PRO A 547 34.95 17.32 23.85
CA PRO A 547 33.63 17.70 24.35
C PRO A 547 32.52 16.96 23.58
N ALA A 548 32.43 15.65 23.76
CA ALA A 548 31.42 14.84 23.11
C ALA A 548 30.03 15.15 23.69
N VAL A 549 29.04 15.36 22.82
CA VAL A 549 27.64 15.46 23.23
C VAL A 549 27.13 14.06 23.51
N HIS A 550 27.03 13.71 24.79
CA HIS A 550 26.49 12.42 25.22
C HIS A 550 24.95 12.49 25.27
N PRO A 551 24.23 11.57 24.60
CA PRO A 551 22.79 11.44 24.77
C PRO A 551 22.46 11.16 26.22
N ALA A 552 21.45 11.85 26.75
CA ALA A 552 20.99 11.62 28.10
C ALA A 552 20.27 10.27 28.22
N ASP A 553 20.32 9.64 29.40
CA ASP A 553 19.64 8.38 29.62
C ASP A 553 18.11 8.59 29.58
N PRO A 554 17.35 7.81 28.79
CA PRO A 554 15.91 7.99 28.66
C PRO A 554 15.12 7.64 29.93
N THR A 555 15.75 7.02 30.93
CA THR A 555 15.14 6.67 32.23
C THR A 555 15.28 7.77 33.29
N GLN A 556 15.90 8.92 32.97
CA GLN A 556 16.03 10.03 33.90
C GLN A 556 14.68 10.71 34.23
N ASN A 557 14.67 11.51 35.29
CA ASN A 557 13.51 12.34 35.63
C ASN A 557 13.47 13.62 34.78
N PHE A 558 12.40 13.80 34.01
CA PHE A 558 12.17 14.99 33.19
C PHE A 558 11.31 16.02 33.95
N ARG A 559 11.82 17.23 34.14
CA ARG A 559 11.03 18.35 34.70
C ARG A 559 10.06 18.89 33.64
N PRO A 560 8.97 19.59 34.01
CA PRO A 560 8.16 20.31 33.03
C PRO A 560 9.01 21.29 32.22
N LEU A 561 8.75 21.36 30.91
CA LEU A 561 9.40 22.33 30.02
C LEU A 561 8.86 23.74 30.29
N PRO A 562 9.67 24.80 30.15
CA PRO A 562 9.17 26.17 30.15
C PRO A 562 8.13 26.38 29.04
N SER A 563 7.14 27.26 29.27
CA SER A 563 6.16 27.64 28.25
C SER A 563 6.81 28.39 27.09
N SER A 564 6.19 28.35 25.91
CA SER A 564 6.69 29.06 24.72
C SER A 564 6.87 30.56 24.97
N ALA A 565 5.96 31.17 25.75
CA ALA A 565 6.04 32.56 26.16
C ALA A 565 7.21 32.84 27.12
N GLU A 566 7.52 31.92 28.04
CA GLU A 566 8.68 32.04 28.94
C GLU A 566 10.00 31.98 28.17
N ILE A 567 10.13 31.03 27.26
CA ILE A 567 11.32 30.90 26.39
C ILE A 567 11.52 32.21 25.60
N ARG A 568 10.45 32.75 24.99
CA ARG A 568 10.56 34.02 24.25
C ARG A 568 10.83 35.24 25.14
N ARG A 569 10.31 35.28 26.37
CA ARG A 569 10.64 36.36 27.34
C ARG A 569 12.11 36.32 27.75
N GLN A 570 12.68 35.14 27.93
CA GLN A 570 14.09 34.96 28.29
C GLN A 570 15.05 35.46 27.19
N LEU A 571 14.62 35.41 25.92
CA LEU A 571 15.39 35.90 24.77
C LEU A 571 15.41 37.45 24.62
N GLY A 572 14.61 38.18 25.42
CA GLY A 572 14.58 39.64 25.48
C GLY A 572 13.98 40.37 24.25
N SER A 573 13.38 41.55 24.45
CA SER A 573 13.04 42.49 23.37
C SER A 573 14.31 43.19 22.86
N PRO A 574 14.44 43.52 21.56
CA PRO A 574 15.60 44.25 21.07
C PRO A 574 15.51 45.70 21.58
N GLN A 575 16.09 46.00 22.74
CA GLN A 575 16.30 47.39 23.14
C GLN A 575 17.50 47.96 22.37
N GLU A 576 17.29 49.11 21.74
CA GLU A 576 18.36 49.98 21.24
C GLU A 576 19.43 50.19 22.33
N PRO A 577 20.71 50.36 21.97
CA PRO A 577 21.77 50.56 22.95
C PRO A 577 21.49 51.83 23.77
N ALA A 578 20.98 51.65 24.99
CA ALA A 578 20.82 52.74 25.93
C ALA A 578 22.19 53.36 26.21
N ALA A 579 22.30 54.66 25.97
CA ALA A 579 23.47 55.47 26.27
C ALA A 579 23.94 55.23 27.71
N ARG A 580 25.25 55.08 27.86
CA ARG A 580 25.95 55.00 29.15
C ARG A 580 25.45 56.11 30.09
N PRO A 581 25.00 55.82 31.31
CA PRO A 581 24.89 56.84 32.33
C PRO A 581 26.28 57.11 32.92
N ASP A 582 26.64 58.39 32.92
CA ASP A 582 27.85 58.92 33.52
C ASP A 582 28.00 58.54 34.99
N LYS A 583 29.25 58.26 35.36
CA LYS A 583 29.69 58.17 36.75
C LYS A 583 29.65 59.56 37.38
N ALA A 584 28.71 59.81 38.31
CA ALA A 584 28.92 60.72 39.43
C ALA A 584 27.89 60.49 40.55
N ALA A 585 28.38 60.58 41.78
CA ALA A 585 27.65 60.71 43.05
C ALA A 585 26.95 59.47 43.63
N SER A 586 27.62 58.77 44.54
CA SER A 586 27.48 59.03 45.97
C SER A 586 28.23 57.98 46.79
N ALA A 587 29.25 58.45 47.50
CA ALA A 587 29.85 57.75 48.62
C ALA A 587 29.05 58.15 49.87
N ALA A 588 28.44 57.18 50.55
CA ALA A 588 28.20 57.19 52.00
C ALA A 588 27.43 55.91 52.43
N ALA A 589 28.16 54.88 52.85
CA ALA A 589 27.86 54.08 54.05
C ALA A 589 28.91 52.98 54.21
N ALA A 590 29.37 52.84 55.44
CA ALA A 590 30.58 52.15 55.85
C ALA A 590 30.35 50.65 56.15
N ILE A 591 31.36 49.85 55.79
CA ILE A 591 32.06 48.85 56.62
C ILE A 591 31.21 47.72 57.24
N THR A 592 31.33 46.50 56.68
CA THR A 592 31.99 45.31 57.30
C THR A 592 31.72 44.07 56.42
N GLY A 593 32.75 43.28 56.08
CA GLY A 593 32.56 41.91 55.57
C GLY A 593 33.52 41.48 54.45
N GLU A 594 34.71 41.05 54.86
CA GLU A 594 35.73 40.21 54.21
C GLU A 594 35.62 39.85 52.71
N GLY A 595 36.70 40.18 51.99
CA GLY A 595 36.87 39.95 50.57
C GLY A 595 36.92 38.48 50.15
N ARG A 596 36.17 38.18 49.08
CA ARG A 596 36.61 37.28 48.02
C ARG A 596 36.46 37.99 46.68
N SER A 597 37.52 37.89 45.90
CA SER A 597 37.85 38.65 44.71
C SER A 597 36.81 38.55 43.59
N SER A 598 36.37 39.70 43.09
CA SER A 598 35.62 39.90 41.85
C SER A 598 36.50 39.79 40.59
N ALA A 599 37.44 38.85 40.55
CA ALA A 599 38.39 38.65 39.45
C ALA A 599 38.05 37.47 38.51
N ALA A 600 36.97 36.73 38.78
CA ALA A 600 36.64 35.52 38.02
C ALA A 600 35.82 35.76 36.72
N THR A 601 35.17 36.92 36.57
CA THR A 601 34.26 37.17 35.43
C THR A 601 34.93 37.75 34.19
N THR A 602 36.13 38.33 34.30
CA THR A 602 36.90 38.85 33.13
C THR A 602 37.93 37.86 32.58
N ALA A 603 38.26 36.78 33.30
CA ALA A 603 39.21 35.77 32.84
C ALA A 603 38.58 34.71 31.91
N ALA A 604 37.26 34.46 32.01
CA ALA A 604 36.59 33.44 31.21
C ALA A 604 36.31 33.88 29.76
N SER A 605 36.17 35.19 29.48
CA SER A 605 35.89 35.68 28.12
C SER A 605 37.14 35.84 27.24
N THR A 606 38.33 35.83 27.82
CA THR A 606 39.61 35.91 27.09
C THR A 606 40.13 34.55 26.64
N ALA A 607 39.76 33.46 27.31
CA ALA A 607 40.19 32.10 26.97
C ALA A 607 39.61 31.59 25.63
N THR A 608 38.43 32.05 25.21
CA THR A 608 37.77 31.58 23.97
C THR A 608 38.32 32.20 22.67
N GLN A 609 39.31 33.10 22.77
CA GLN A 609 39.94 33.78 21.63
C GLN A 609 41.46 33.54 21.54
N THR A 610 42.03 32.74 22.43
CA THR A 610 43.46 32.41 22.42
C THR A 610 43.73 31.22 21.52
N VAL A 611 44.68 31.39 20.58
CA VAL A 611 45.24 30.29 19.78
C VAL A 611 45.96 29.32 20.72
N PRO A 612 45.63 28.02 20.73
CA PRO A 612 46.33 27.04 21.55
C PRO A 612 47.82 26.95 21.19
N ALA A 613 48.67 26.74 22.19
CA ALA A 613 50.08 26.45 21.95
C ALA A 613 50.26 25.09 21.25
N PRO A 614 51.42 24.82 20.60
CA PRO A 614 51.68 23.52 20.00
C PRO A 614 51.51 22.37 21.00
N PHE A 615 50.69 21.38 20.64
CA PHE A 615 50.34 20.22 21.48
C PHE A 615 49.56 20.54 22.77
N GLU A 616 49.07 21.76 22.93
CA GLU A 616 48.11 22.10 23.99
C GLU A 616 46.72 21.59 23.62
N SER A 617 46.05 20.95 24.58
CA SER A 617 44.69 20.44 24.38
C SER A 617 43.69 21.59 24.39
N ALA A 618 43.03 21.84 23.27
CA ALA A 618 42.15 22.98 23.07
C ALA A 618 40.67 22.68 23.42
N ASN A 619 40.41 22.20 24.64
CA ASN A 619 39.09 21.72 25.06
C ASN A 619 38.04 22.84 25.21
N TRP A 620 38.49 24.09 25.37
CA TRP A 620 37.65 25.28 25.49
C TRP A 620 37.06 25.78 24.16
N LEU A 621 37.49 25.20 23.02
CA LEU A 621 37.00 25.60 21.70
C LEU A 621 35.59 25.09 21.44
N THR A 622 34.74 25.96 20.90
CA THR A 622 33.39 25.59 20.45
C THR A 622 33.49 24.82 19.13
N ARG A 623 33.22 23.51 19.15
CA ARG A 623 33.39 22.60 17.99
C ARG A 623 32.11 22.30 17.21
N THR A 624 30.99 22.83 17.69
CA THR A 624 29.67 22.73 17.04
C THR A 624 29.32 24.08 16.41
N ALA A 625 28.44 24.08 15.42
CA ALA A 625 28.04 25.31 14.74
C ALA A 625 26.59 25.27 14.25
N LEU A 626 25.96 26.45 14.27
CA LEU A 626 24.75 26.73 13.50
C LEU A 626 25.18 27.22 12.12
N CYS A 627 24.67 26.63 11.05
CA CYS A 627 25.03 27.01 9.69
C CYS A 627 23.82 27.50 8.89
N ALA A 628 24.07 28.44 7.99
CA ALA A 628 23.07 29.07 7.15
C ALA A 628 23.45 28.89 5.67
N GLU A 629 22.56 28.27 4.89
CA GLU A 629 22.81 27.96 3.47
C GLU A 629 21.55 28.22 2.64
N VAL A 630 21.69 28.82 1.46
CA VAL A 630 20.58 28.94 0.49
C VAL A 630 20.78 27.92 -0.62
N ARG A 631 19.83 26.97 -0.74
CA ARG A 631 19.83 25.93 -1.77
C ARG A 631 18.55 26.02 -2.58
N ASN A 632 18.70 26.11 -3.91
CA ASN A 632 17.58 26.20 -4.85
C ASN A 632 16.55 27.28 -4.49
N GLY A 633 17.00 28.42 -3.95
CA GLY A 633 16.13 29.52 -3.53
C GLY A 633 15.36 29.29 -2.22
N VAL A 634 15.74 28.29 -1.44
CA VAL A 634 15.20 28.00 -0.09
C VAL A 634 16.30 28.21 0.93
N PHE A 635 15.98 28.84 2.06
CA PHE A 635 16.95 29.13 3.10
C PHE A 635 16.91 28.09 4.22
N TYR A 636 18.03 27.38 4.38
CA TYR A 636 18.23 26.31 5.33
C TYR A 636 19.08 26.74 6.52
N LEU A 637 18.70 26.26 7.70
CA LEU A 637 19.47 26.37 8.92
C LEU A 637 19.83 24.97 9.44
N PHE A 638 21.13 24.68 9.42
CA PHE A 638 21.67 23.44 9.97
C PHE A 638 21.85 23.58 11.48
N MET A 639 21.06 22.83 12.24
CA MET A 639 21.05 22.86 13.69
C MET A 639 22.27 22.13 14.28
N PRO A 640 22.99 22.69 15.27
CA PRO A 640 24.05 21.99 15.99
C PRO A 640 23.50 20.89 16.92
N PRO A 641 24.32 19.88 17.30
CA PRO A 641 23.90 18.89 18.29
C PRO A 641 23.81 19.53 19.67
N LEU A 642 22.72 19.24 20.39
CA LEU A 642 22.48 19.73 21.75
C LEU A 642 22.06 18.57 22.66
N ALA A 643 22.59 18.53 23.88
CA ALA A 643 22.35 17.44 24.82
C ALA A 643 20.95 17.44 25.46
N GLN A 644 20.31 18.61 25.58
CA GLN A 644 19.04 18.81 26.28
C GLN A 644 18.02 19.50 25.36
N LEU A 645 16.76 19.09 25.48
CA LEU A 645 15.66 19.61 24.68
C LEU A 645 15.40 21.10 24.96
N GLU A 646 15.51 21.53 26.21
CA GLU A 646 15.32 22.92 26.65
C GLU A 646 16.20 23.89 25.84
N HIS A 647 17.48 23.54 25.68
CA HIS A 647 18.44 24.34 24.91
C HIS A 647 18.10 24.35 23.41
N TYR A 648 17.57 23.24 22.89
CA TYR A 648 17.12 23.16 21.50
C TYR A 648 15.92 24.08 21.26
N LEU A 649 14.93 24.08 22.16
CA LEU A 649 13.76 24.93 22.09
C LEU A 649 14.13 26.42 22.22
N GLU A 650 15.08 26.78 23.09
CA GLU A 650 15.63 28.13 23.17
C GLU A 650 16.23 28.59 21.83
N LEU A 651 17.02 27.74 21.17
CA LEU A 651 17.62 28.06 19.88
C LEU A 651 16.56 28.21 18.78
N VAL A 652 15.59 27.31 18.73
CA VAL A 652 14.47 27.38 17.77
C VAL A 652 13.68 28.68 17.96
N ALA A 653 13.39 29.06 19.21
CA ALA A 653 12.68 30.31 19.51
C ALA A 653 13.49 31.55 19.09
N ALA A 654 14.82 31.52 19.24
CA ALA A 654 15.70 32.60 18.78
C ALA A 654 15.71 32.69 17.24
N ILE A 655 15.76 31.54 16.56
CA ILE A 655 15.70 31.45 15.10
C ILE A 655 14.37 31.99 14.58
N GLU A 656 13.25 31.56 15.15
CA GLU A 656 11.93 32.02 14.74
C GLU A 656 11.76 33.52 14.93
N ALA A 657 12.21 34.07 16.07
CA ALA A 657 12.15 35.51 16.32
C ALA A 657 12.95 36.31 15.28
N VAL A 658 14.10 35.80 14.83
CA VAL A 658 14.90 36.44 13.76
C VAL A 658 14.21 36.27 12.40
N ALA A 659 13.63 35.11 12.11
CA ALA A 659 12.85 34.89 10.89
C ALA A 659 11.66 35.86 10.79
N GLU A 660 10.99 36.13 11.90
CA GLU A 660 9.90 37.09 11.98
C GLU A 660 10.39 38.53 11.75
N GLU A 661 11.47 38.90 12.42
CA GLU A 661 12.10 40.21 12.29
C GLU A 661 12.54 40.52 10.85
N LEU A 662 13.13 39.52 10.18
CA LEU A 662 13.64 39.64 8.81
C LEU A 662 12.62 39.27 7.74
N LYS A 663 11.41 38.84 8.13
CA LYS A 663 10.36 38.30 7.24
C LYS A 663 10.89 37.23 6.29
N GLN A 664 11.74 36.37 6.82
CA GLN A 664 12.52 35.42 6.05
C GLN A 664 12.11 34.00 6.46
N PRO A 665 11.38 33.26 5.61
CA PRO A 665 11.09 31.85 5.88
C PRO A 665 12.37 31.00 5.88
N VAL A 666 12.42 30.02 6.78
CA VAL A 666 13.56 29.13 7.00
C VAL A 666 13.11 27.68 7.12
N LEU A 667 13.96 26.75 6.69
CA LEU A 667 13.78 25.32 6.87
C LEU A 667 14.90 24.76 7.74
N LEU A 668 14.56 24.04 8.82
CA LEU A 668 15.57 23.48 9.72
C LEU A 668 16.03 22.11 9.24
N GLU A 669 17.31 21.83 9.41
CA GLU A 669 17.94 20.54 9.09
C GLU A 669 19.10 20.24 10.04
N GLY A 670 19.89 19.19 9.76
CA GLY A 670 21.06 18.82 10.57
C GLY A 670 20.67 17.97 11.77
N TYR A 671 21.18 18.31 12.96
CA TYR A 671 20.90 17.52 14.16
C TYR A 671 19.45 17.73 14.63
N GLU A 672 18.75 16.62 14.87
CA GLU A 672 17.38 16.59 15.39
C GLU A 672 17.32 17.06 16.85
N PRO A 673 16.14 17.45 17.37
CA PRO A 673 15.95 17.58 18.81
C PRO A 673 16.38 16.28 19.52
N PRO A 674 17.10 16.36 20.65
CA PRO A 674 17.48 15.16 21.40
C PRO A 674 16.22 14.38 21.82
N HIS A 675 16.34 13.04 21.84
CA HIS A 675 15.21 12.18 22.20
C HIS A 675 14.68 12.53 23.60
N ASP A 676 13.39 12.85 23.68
CA ASP A 676 12.74 13.28 24.92
C ASP A 676 11.27 12.85 24.93
N PRO A 677 10.78 12.21 26.02
CA PRO A 677 9.40 11.73 26.10
C PRO A 677 8.36 12.87 26.14
N ARG A 678 8.76 14.12 26.34
CA ARG A 678 7.87 15.30 26.32
C ARG A 678 7.54 15.76 24.89
N LEU A 679 8.23 15.23 23.89
CA LEU A 679 7.91 15.43 22.48
C LEU A 679 7.10 14.26 21.91
N ARG A 680 6.39 14.56 20.82
CA ARG A 680 5.90 13.61 19.84
C ARG A 680 6.55 13.92 18.50
N LYS A 681 6.69 12.90 17.67
CA LYS A 681 7.15 13.04 16.30
C LYS A 681 6.48 12.07 15.36
N PHE A 682 6.37 12.47 14.10
CA PHE A 682 6.23 11.55 12.99
C PHE A 682 7.33 11.85 11.96
N SER A 683 7.68 10.84 11.16
CA SER A 683 8.68 10.98 10.10
C SER A 683 8.19 10.34 8.81
N VAL A 684 8.45 10.99 7.68
CA VAL A 684 8.23 10.44 6.33
C VAL A 684 9.60 10.28 5.67
N THR A 685 9.97 9.04 5.31
CA THR A 685 11.30 8.68 4.82
C THR A 685 11.23 7.80 3.57
N PRO A 686 12.20 7.89 2.65
CA PRO A 686 12.28 7.00 1.50
C PRO A 686 13.04 5.73 1.88
N ASP A 687 12.45 4.58 1.57
CA ASP A 687 13.12 3.29 1.57
C ASP A 687 13.06 2.65 0.17
N PRO A 688 13.87 1.61 -0.12
CA PRO A 688 13.88 0.99 -1.43
C PRO A 688 12.47 0.52 -1.82
N GLY A 689 11.95 1.04 -2.93
CA GLY A 689 10.62 0.71 -3.43
C GLY A 689 9.42 1.31 -2.68
N VAL A 690 9.60 2.02 -1.55
CA VAL A 690 8.48 2.57 -0.75
C VAL A 690 8.78 3.95 -0.13
N ILE A 691 7.74 4.62 0.34
CA ILE A 691 7.81 5.65 1.39
C ILE A 691 7.42 4.96 2.70
N GLU A 692 8.23 5.10 3.73
CA GLU A 692 7.94 4.66 5.09
C GLU A 692 7.47 5.86 5.93
N VAL A 693 6.43 5.67 6.72
CA VAL A 693 5.93 6.67 7.66
C VAL A 693 6.06 6.12 9.07
N ASN A 694 6.93 6.71 9.88
CA ASN A 694 7.02 6.43 11.30
C ASN A 694 5.94 7.27 12.01
N ILE A 695 4.83 6.65 12.39
CA ILE A 695 3.70 7.35 13.02
C ILE A 695 3.92 7.54 14.52
N GLN A 696 3.42 8.64 15.08
CA GLN A 696 3.44 8.87 16.51
C GLN A 696 2.69 7.75 17.28
N PRO A 697 3.14 7.36 18.49
CA PRO A 697 2.46 6.33 19.27
C PRO A 697 1.07 6.78 19.76
N ALA A 698 0.08 5.92 19.61
CA ALA A 698 -1.25 6.03 20.20
C ALA A 698 -1.30 5.44 21.62
N ASN A 699 -2.02 6.12 22.51
CA ASN A 699 -2.19 5.70 23.91
C ASN A 699 -3.42 4.82 24.13
N ASN A 700 -4.42 4.96 23.25
CA ASN A 700 -5.69 4.26 23.32
C ASN A 700 -6.23 3.98 21.92
N TRP A 701 -7.28 3.18 21.87
CA TRP A 701 -7.98 2.72 20.69
C TRP A 701 -8.56 3.87 19.86
N SER A 702 -9.18 4.88 20.49
CA SER A 702 -9.71 6.05 19.77
C SER A 702 -8.62 6.77 19.00
N GLU A 703 -7.47 7.03 19.65
CA GLU A 703 -6.32 7.67 19.04
C GLU A 703 -5.75 6.79 17.92
N LEU A 704 -5.68 5.47 18.11
CA LEU A 704 -5.18 4.53 17.10
C LEU A 704 -6.06 4.48 15.84
N VAL A 705 -7.38 4.42 16.03
CA VAL A 705 -8.38 4.44 14.94
C VAL A 705 -8.26 5.74 14.15
N GLU A 706 -8.23 6.88 14.85
CA GLU A 706 -8.12 8.20 14.25
C GLU A 706 -6.82 8.35 13.44
N GLN A 707 -5.69 7.97 14.04
CA GLN A 707 -4.36 8.10 13.44
C GLN A 707 -4.20 7.23 12.19
N THR A 708 -4.60 5.96 12.29
CA THR A 708 -4.51 5.01 11.17
C THR A 708 -5.44 5.43 10.03
N THR A 709 -6.69 5.78 10.34
CA THR A 709 -7.67 6.17 9.31
C THR A 709 -7.20 7.42 8.56
N HIS A 710 -6.73 8.42 9.30
CA HIS A 710 -6.25 9.65 8.69
C HIS A 710 -5.01 9.43 7.81
N LEU A 711 -4.08 8.57 8.24
CA LEU A 711 -2.89 8.30 7.45
C LEU A 711 -3.23 7.68 6.09
N TYR A 712 -4.16 6.71 6.06
CA TYR A 712 -4.63 6.12 4.81
C TYR A 712 -5.35 7.14 3.91
N GLU A 713 -6.22 7.97 4.48
CA GLU A 713 -6.92 9.04 3.74
C GLU A 713 -5.94 10.09 3.19
N ALA A 714 -4.99 10.53 4.02
CA ALA A 714 -3.96 11.49 3.63
C ALA A 714 -3.06 10.94 2.53
N ALA A 715 -2.62 9.68 2.65
CA ALA A 715 -1.83 9.00 1.63
C ALA A 715 -2.59 8.92 0.30
N ARG A 716 -3.84 8.44 0.32
CA ARG A 716 -4.69 8.38 -0.89
C ARG A 716 -4.86 9.76 -1.54
N ALA A 717 -5.12 10.79 -0.74
CA ALA A 717 -5.25 12.16 -1.25
C ALA A 717 -3.92 12.75 -1.75
N SER A 718 -2.78 12.23 -1.29
CA SER A 718 -1.44 12.51 -1.80
C SER A 718 -1.03 11.61 -2.98
N ARG A 719 -1.96 10.85 -3.57
CA ARG A 719 -1.69 9.91 -4.69
C ARG A 719 -0.74 8.76 -4.32
N LEU A 720 -0.82 8.33 -3.07
CA LEU A 720 -0.12 7.16 -2.54
C LEU A 720 -1.11 6.05 -2.16
N THR A 721 -0.68 4.80 -2.28
CA THR A 721 -1.48 3.61 -1.94
C THR A 721 -0.68 2.62 -1.10
N THR A 722 -1.37 1.68 -0.48
CA THR A 722 -0.83 0.66 0.44
C THR A 722 -0.71 -0.71 -0.19
N GLU A 723 -1.07 -0.82 -1.47
CA GLU A 723 -1.16 -2.07 -2.22
C GLU A 723 -0.37 -2.00 -3.52
N LYS A 724 0.03 -3.17 -4.00
CA LYS A 724 0.60 -3.40 -5.34
C LYS A 724 -0.16 -4.51 -6.03
N PHE A 725 -0.15 -4.46 -7.36
CA PHE A 725 -0.60 -5.55 -8.19
C PHE A 725 0.59 -6.11 -8.95
N MET A 726 0.76 -7.43 -8.91
CA MET A 726 1.76 -8.14 -9.71
C MET A 726 1.27 -8.28 -11.16
N LEU A 727 2.17 -8.60 -12.10
CA LEU A 727 1.85 -8.70 -13.53
C LEU A 727 0.69 -9.66 -13.83
N ASP A 728 0.60 -10.74 -13.07
CA ASP A 728 -0.43 -11.77 -13.20
C ASP A 728 -1.76 -11.39 -12.51
N GLY A 729 -1.82 -10.19 -11.94
CA GLY A 729 -2.93 -9.68 -11.17
C GLY A 729 -2.91 -10.07 -9.69
N HIS A 730 -1.88 -10.76 -9.16
CA HIS A 730 -1.81 -11.02 -7.72
C HIS A 730 -1.81 -9.70 -6.94
N HIS A 731 -2.66 -9.60 -5.92
CA HIS A 731 -2.74 -8.45 -5.04
C HIS A 731 -1.80 -8.63 -3.85
N SER A 732 -0.87 -7.70 -3.63
CA SER A 732 0.08 -7.74 -2.51
C SER A 732 0.15 -6.37 -1.80
N GLY A 733 0.80 -6.33 -0.65
CA GLY A 733 1.13 -5.06 -0.01
C GLY A 733 2.25 -4.35 -0.77
N THR A 734 2.70 -3.22 -0.24
CA THR A 734 3.78 -2.41 -0.83
C THR A 734 5.13 -3.13 -0.99
N GLY A 735 5.34 -4.24 -0.28
CA GLY A 735 6.63 -4.95 -0.15
C GLY A 735 7.57 -4.37 0.91
N GLY A 736 7.27 -3.20 1.49
CA GLY A 736 8.08 -2.56 2.54
C GLY A 736 7.74 -3.01 3.97
N GLY A 737 6.67 -3.77 4.15
CA GLY A 737 6.16 -4.18 5.47
C GLY A 737 5.30 -3.11 6.15
N ASN A 738 4.79 -3.44 7.33
CA ASN A 738 4.01 -2.59 8.21
C ASN A 738 4.35 -2.94 9.65
N HIS A 739 5.55 -2.54 10.09
CA HIS A 739 6.04 -2.92 11.41
C HIS A 739 5.13 -2.36 12.50
N MET A 740 4.74 -3.20 13.44
CA MET A 740 3.93 -2.81 14.61
C MET A 740 4.84 -2.61 15.80
N VAL A 741 4.82 -1.41 16.40
CA VAL A 741 5.71 -1.06 17.50
C VAL A 741 4.91 -0.95 18.81
N LEU A 742 5.28 -1.74 19.80
CA LEU A 742 4.65 -1.79 21.12
C LEU A 742 5.62 -1.28 22.19
N GLY A 743 5.12 -0.55 23.17
CA GLY A 743 5.95 -0.08 24.28
C GLY A 743 5.17 0.73 25.30
N GLY A 744 5.86 1.64 25.99
CA GLY A 744 5.25 2.61 26.89
C GLY A 744 5.62 4.04 26.50
N ILE A 745 4.96 5.03 27.14
CA ILE A 745 5.25 6.46 26.94
C ILE A 745 6.73 6.78 27.25
N THR A 746 7.25 6.17 28.32
CA THR A 746 8.66 6.23 28.71
C THR A 746 9.24 4.82 28.71
N THR A 747 10.57 4.70 28.68
CA THR A 747 11.26 3.40 28.81
C THR A 747 10.81 2.65 30.06
N SER A 748 10.67 3.35 31.19
CA SER A 748 10.24 2.74 32.46
C SER A 748 8.77 2.33 32.49
N ASP A 749 7.94 2.88 31.60
CA ASP A 749 6.54 2.49 31.46
C ASP A 749 6.36 1.26 30.55
N SER A 750 7.40 0.85 29.83
CA SER A 750 7.33 -0.28 28.90
C SER A 750 6.77 -1.53 29.58
N PRO A 751 5.65 -2.11 29.09
CA PRO A 751 5.06 -3.30 29.70
C PRO A 751 6.02 -4.49 29.66
N PHE A 752 6.89 -4.58 28.64
CA PHE A 752 7.86 -5.65 28.49
C PHE A 752 9.03 -5.57 29.48
N LEU A 753 9.41 -4.35 29.90
CA LEU A 753 10.46 -4.18 30.90
C LEU A 753 9.92 -4.29 32.33
N ARG A 754 8.67 -3.87 32.56
CA ARG A 754 7.98 -4.02 33.86
C ARG A 754 7.59 -5.46 34.14
N ARG A 755 7.19 -6.21 33.11
CA ARG A 755 6.81 -7.63 33.17
C ARG A 755 7.48 -8.40 32.02
N PRO A 756 8.74 -8.84 32.18
CA PRO A 756 9.46 -9.59 31.14
C PRO A 756 8.76 -10.87 30.67
N ASP A 757 7.93 -11.48 31.52
CA ASP A 757 7.12 -12.64 31.17
C ASP A 757 6.06 -12.37 30.09
N LEU A 758 5.70 -11.11 29.84
CA LEU A 758 4.83 -10.71 28.73
C LEU A 758 5.52 -10.98 27.38
N LEU A 759 6.78 -10.58 27.23
CA LEU A 759 7.56 -10.81 26.00
C LEU A 759 7.73 -12.32 25.75
N ARG A 760 8.05 -13.08 26.81
CA ARG A 760 8.06 -14.54 26.75
C ARG A 760 6.72 -15.10 26.26
N SER A 761 5.60 -14.62 26.81
CA SER A 761 4.27 -15.11 26.48
C SER A 761 3.97 -14.91 24.99
N LEU A 762 4.27 -13.72 24.46
CA LEU A 762 4.11 -13.43 23.03
C LEU A 762 4.95 -14.35 22.17
N ILE A 763 6.25 -14.48 22.45
CA ILE A 763 7.14 -15.34 21.64
C ILE A 763 6.68 -16.80 21.72
N SER A 764 6.33 -17.30 22.90
CA SER A 764 5.88 -18.69 23.09
C SER A 764 4.57 -18.97 22.36
N TYR A 765 3.65 -18.00 22.37
CA TYR A 765 2.35 -18.12 21.74
C TYR A 765 2.46 -18.06 20.21
N TRP A 766 3.23 -17.13 19.66
CA TRP A 766 3.55 -17.08 18.23
C TRP A 766 4.26 -18.35 17.75
N HIS A 767 5.18 -18.88 18.56
CA HIS A 767 5.84 -20.13 18.25
C HIS A 767 4.84 -21.28 18.12
N ASN A 768 3.92 -21.41 19.08
CA ASN A 768 2.92 -22.47 19.11
C ASN A 768 1.73 -22.26 18.17
N HIS A 769 1.56 -21.06 17.58
CA HIS A 769 0.51 -20.76 16.62
C HIS A 769 1.09 -20.15 15.33
N PRO A 770 1.58 -20.99 14.39
CA PRO A 770 2.18 -20.51 13.15
C PRO A 770 1.30 -19.59 12.30
N SER A 771 -0.03 -19.67 12.43
CA SER A 771 -0.96 -18.78 11.73
C SER A 771 -0.68 -17.30 11.99
N LEU A 772 -0.20 -16.95 13.19
CA LEU A 772 0.12 -15.57 13.57
C LEU A 772 1.33 -15.00 12.81
N SER A 773 2.24 -15.86 12.34
CA SER A 773 3.37 -15.48 11.49
C SER A 773 2.98 -15.41 10.03
N TYR A 774 2.09 -16.29 9.55
CA TYR A 774 1.86 -16.50 8.12
C TYR A 774 0.62 -15.80 7.56
N LEU A 775 -0.44 -15.61 8.35
CA LEU A 775 -1.66 -14.95 7.87
C LEU A 775 -1.41 -13.49 7.49
N PHE A 776 -0.52 -12.82 8.22
CA PHE A 776 -0.24 -11.40 8.08
C PHE A 776 1.09 -11.08 7.39
N SER A 777 1.91 -12.07 7.03
CA SER A 777 3.23 -11.87 6.41
C SER A 777 3.13 -11.29 5.00
N GLY A 778 4.26 -10.93 4.40
CA GLY A 778 4.36 -10.75 2.94
C GLY A 778 4.39 -12.08 2.18
N MET A 779 4.60 -12.02 0.86
CA MET A 779 4.82 -13.23 0.04
C MET A 779 6.20 -13.87 0.27
N PHE A 780 7.21 -13.06 0.59
CA PHE A 780 8.56 -13.54 0.84
C PHE A 780 8.69 -14.01 2.30
N ILE A 781 8.47 -15.31 2.52
CA ILE A 781 8.55 -15.98 3.82
C ILE A 781 9.66 -17.04 3.86
N GLY A 782 9.92 -17.59 5.05
CA GLY A 782 10.91 -18.65 5.26
C GLY A 782 12.25 -18.13 5.80
N PRO A 783 13.25 -19.01 5.93
CA PRO A 783 14.47 -18.76 6.71
C PRO A 783 15.35 -17.61 6.20
N THR A 784 15.20 -17.25 4.93
CA THR A 784 15.98 -16.18 4.28
C THR A 784 15.16 -14.90 4.07
N SER A 785 13.94 -14.84 4.60
CA SER A 785 13.02 -13.71 4.49
C SER A 785 13.46 -12.50 5.33
N GLN A 786 12.70 -11.40 5.29
CA GLN A 786 12.99 -10.20 6.08
C GLN A 786 12.56 -10.29 7.56
N ALA A 787 11.77 -11.30 7.91
CA ALA A 787 11.22 -11.50 9.25
C ALA A 787 11.00 -13.00 9.53
N PRO A 788 12.04 -13.86 9.50
CA PRO A 788 11.88 -15.28 9.72
C PRO A 788 11.54 -15.57 11.18
N ARG A 789 10.85 -16.70 11.38
CA ARG A 789 10.61 -17.25 12.73
C ARG A 789 11.90 -17.84 13.29
N ILE A 790 11.95 -17.98 14.61
CA ILE A 790 13.13 -18.51 15.32
C ILE A 790 13.50 -19.94 14.87
N ASP A 791 12.48 -20.73 14.48
CA ASP A 791 12.57 -22.16 14.20
C ASP A 791 12.61 -22.51 12.71
N GLU A 792 12.61 -21.53 11.81
CA GLU A 792 12.71 -21.76 10.36
C GLU A 792 14.14 -22.01 9.88
N ALA A 793 15.12 -21.44 10.58
CA ALA A 793 16.53 -21.43 10.16
C ALA A 793 17.40 -22.41 10.93
N ARG A 794 17.14 -22.55 12.24
CA ARG A 794 17.99 -23.29 13.18
C ARG A 794 17.15 -24.17 14.08
N ASN A 795 17.25 -25.48 13.87
CA ASN A 795 16.46 -26.48 14.59
C ASN A 795 16.78 -26.54 16.11
N ASP A 796 17.96 -26.07 16.53
CA ASP A 796 18.38 -26.02 17.93
C ASP A 796 17.85 -24.79 18.69
N SER A 797 17.47 -23.72 17.98
CA SER A 797 17.01 -22.44 18.56
C SER A 797 15.85 -22.62 19.55
N THR A 798 14.94 -23.57 19.29
CA THR A 798 13.77 -23.77 20.16
C THR A 798 14.16 -24.31 21.55
N VAL A 799 15.26 -25.07 21.66
CA VAL A 799 15.75 -25.53 22.98
C VAL A 799 16.43 -24.38 23.71
N GLU A 800 17.26 -23.60 23.00
CA GLU A 800 17.98 -22.47 23.59
C GLU A 800 17.03 -21.38 24.09
N ILE A 801 15.92 -21.11 23.39
CA ILE A 801 14.94 -20.13 23.85
C ILE A 801 14.16 -20.61 25.08
N GLU A 802 13.87 -21.90 25.21
CA GLU A 802 13.27 -22.47 26.42
C GLU A 802 14.20 -22.34 27.64
N LEU A 803 15.51 -22.48 27.43
CA LEU A 803 16.51 -22.22 28.47
C LEU A 803 16.56 -20.74 28.84
N ALA A 804 16.55 -19.84 27.85
CA ALA A 804 16.48 -18.39 28.09
C ALA A 804 15.23 -18.01 28.89
N PHE A 805 14.07 -18.60 28.57
CA PHE A 805 12.82 -18.41 29.31
C PHE A 805 12.87 -18.94 30.74
N SER A 806 13.50 -20.11 30.94
CA SER A 806 13.70 -20.69 32.26
C SER A 806 14.62 -19.83 33.12
N GLU A 807 15.67 -19.25 32.52
CA GLU A 807 16.56 -18.33 33.20
C GLU A 807 15.85 -17.01 33.53
N MET A 808 15.07 -16.47 32.60
CA MET A 808 14.25 -15.28 32.83
C MET A 808 13.30 -15.46 34.03
N ASP A 809 12.60 -16.59 34.12
CA ASP A 809 11.72 -16.90 35.25
C ASP A 809 12.49 -16.95 36.59
N LYS A 810 13.70 -17.52 36.63
CA LYS A 810 14.53 -17.54 37.84
C LYS A 810 14.95 -16.14 38.29
N GLN A 811 15.25 -15.25 37.35
CA GLN A 811 15.68 -13.88 37.65
C GLN A 811 14.49 -13.03 38.12
N VAL A 812 13.33 -13.19 37.47
CA VAL A 812 12.07 -12.55 37.91
C VAL A 812 11.68 -13.03 39.31
N ALA A 813 11.82 -14.33 39.62
CA ALA A 813 11.53 -14.88 40.94
C ALA A 813 12.43 -14.33 42.07
N LYS A 814 13.63 -13.84 41.73
CA LYS A 814 14.55 -13.17 42.68
C LYS A 814 14.23 -11.69 42.89
N GLY A 815 13.31 -11.10 42.10
CA GLY A 815 13.03 -9.67 42.11
C GLY A 815 14.10 -8.82 41.40
N GLU A 816 15.01 -9.45 40.66
CA GLU A 816 16.23 -8.85 40.11
C GLU A 816 16.35 -9.08 38.59
N CYS A 817 15.28 -8.94 37.80
CA CYS A 817 15.42 -9.00 36.33
C CYS A 817 15.64 -7.58 35.77
N PRO A 818 16.88 -7.08 35.69
CA PRO A 818 17.12 -5.75 35.16
C PRO A 818 16.83 -5.71 33.65
N PRO A 819 16.41 -4.57 33.10
CA PRO A 819 16.06 -4.44 31.68
C PRO A 819 17.11 -4.95 30.69
N TRP A 820 18.39 -4.72 30.97
CA TRP A 820 19.50 -5.18 30.10
C TRP A 820 19.63 -6.70 30.03
N LEU A 821 19.17 -7.42 31.06
CA LEU A 821 19.24 -8.89 31.08
C LEU A 821 18.16 -9.50 30.19
N VAL A 822 16.97 -8.89 30.12
CA VAL A 822 15.90 -9.31 29.20
C VAL A 822 16.41 -9.28 27.76
N ASP A 823 17.09 -8.20 27.39
CA ASP A 823 17.72 -8.04 26.07
C ASP A 823 18.79 -9.11 25.82
N ARG A 824 19.76 -9.26 26.74
CA ARG A 824 20.89 -10.19 26.57
C ARG A 824 20.48 -11.66 26.51
N LEU A 825 19.39 -12.06 27.17
CA LEU A 825 18.87 -13.43 27.13
C LEU A 825 18.26 -13.78 25.76
N LEU A 826 17.70 -12.81 25.04
CA LEU A 826 16.93 -13.06 23.82
C LEU A 826 17.62 -12.60 22.53
N ARG A 827 18.48 -11.57 22.59
CA ARG A 827 19.05 -10.90 21.40
C ARG A 827 19.74 -11.85 20.42
N ASN A 828 20.46 -12.84 20.91
CA ASN A 828 21.21 -13.77 20.05
C ASN A 828 20.36 -14.95 19.54
N LEU A 829 19.09 -15.02 19.94
CA LEU A 829 18.11 -16.03 19.51
C LEU A 829 17.07 -15.42 18.55
N LEU A 830 16.75 -14.14 18.72
CA LEU A 830 15.88 -13.36 17.84
C LEU A 830 16.72 -12.72 16.71
N ILE A 831 17.19 -13.57 15.79
CA ILE A 831 18.05 -13.20 14.66
C ILE A 831 17.68 -13.98 13.40
N ASP A 832 18.06 -13.45 12.24
CA ASP A 832 18.05 -14.22 11.00
C ASP A 832 19.26 -15.19 10.89
N VAL A 833 19.32 -15.94 9.78
CA VAL A 833 20.44 -16.87 9.46
C VAL A 833 21.82 -16.21 9.43
N THR A 834 21.91 -14.89 9.29
CA THR A 834 23.17 -14.12 9.25
C THR A 834 23.54 -13.51 10.60
N GLY A 835 22.69 -13.65 11.62
CA GLY A 835 22.87 -13.01 12.92
C GLY A 835 22.32 -11.59 13.02
N ASN A 836 21.47 -11.16 12.08
CA ASN A 836 20.89 -9.83 12.07
C ASN A 836 19.60 -9.77 12.91
N THR A 837 19.63 -9.00 13.99
CA THR A 837 18.51 -8.80 14.92
C THR A 837 17.38 -7.96 14.33
N HIS A 838 17.72 -7.02 13.45
CA HIS A 838 16.76 -6.16 12.76
C HIS A 838 15.91 -6.93 11.73
N ARG A 839 16.30 -8.16 11.39
CA ARG A 839 15.56 -9.03 10.46
C ARG A 839 14.73 -10.09 11.18
N ALA A 840 14.63 -10.10 12.51
CA ALA A 840 13.81 -11.08 13.22
C ALA A 840 12.32 -10.70 13.20
N GLU A 841 11.42 -11.69 13.26
CA GLU A 841 9.98 -11.45 13.44
C GLU A 841 9.68 -10.59 14.68
N PHE A 842 10.35 -10.90 15.80
CA PHE A 842 10.35 -10.12 17.04
C PHE A 842 11.67 -9.35 17.15
N CYS A 843 11.66 -8.09 16.76
CA CYS A 843 12.83 -7.22 16.83
C CYS A 843 12.89 -6.50 18.18
N ILE A 844 14.01 -6.69 18.88
CA ILE A 844 14.27 -6.10 20.21
C ILE A 844 15.43 -5.08 20.18
N ASP A 845 15.80 -4.57 19.01
CA ASP A 845 16.87 -3.57 18.88
C ASP A 845 16.58 -2.27 19.63
N LYS A 846 15.29 -1.91 19.72
CA LYS A 846 14.80 -0.73 20.43
C LYS A 846 14.34 -1.07 21.87
N MET A 847 14.63 -2.27 22.39
CA MET A 847 14.20 -2.72 23.73
C MET A 847 15.09 -2.17 24.84
N TYR A 848 16.27 -2.75 25.09
CA TYR A 848 17.21 -2.24 26.09
C TYR A 848 18.65 -2.66 25.80
N SER A 849 19.29 -2.03 24.81
CA SER A 849 20.70 -2.26 24.53
C SER A 849 21.58 -1.71 25.68
N PRO A 850 22.46 -2.53 26.28
CA PRO A 850 23.39 -2.03 27.29
C PRO A 850 24.48 -1.12 26.70
N ASP A 851 24.74 -1.21 25.38
CA ASP A 851 25.90 -0.61 24.72
C ASP A 851 25.73 0.90 24.43
N SER A 852 24.48 1.40 24.36
CA SER A 852 24.19 2.83 24.13
C SER A 852 22.88 3.28 24.78
N ALA A 853 22.81 4.54 25.23
CA ALA A 853 21.57 5.15 25.72
C ALA A 853 20.48 5.26 24.63
N THR A 854 20.88 5.35 23.36
CA THR A 854 19.94 5.45 22.22
C THR A 854 19.15 4.15 21.97
N GLY A 855 19.66 3.01 22.43
CA GLY A 855 19.00 1.70 22.30
C GLY A 855 18.13 1.30 23.50
N ARG A 856 17.89 2.21 24.45
CA ARG A 856 17.15 1.94 25.70
C ARG A 856 15.74 2.53 25.66
N LEU A 857 14.95 2.17 24.65
CA LEU A 857 13.63 2.78 24.42
C LEU A 857 12.46 1.96 24.99
N GLY A 858 12.68 0.70 25.36
CA GLY A 858 11.65 -0.21 25.87
C GLY A 858 10.62 -0.61 24.82
N LEU A 859 11.00 -0.61 23.54
CA LEU A 859 10.11 -0.89 22.41
C LEU A 859 10.33 -2.31 21.88
N LEU A 860 9.22 -2.98 21.58
CA LEU A 860 9.17 -4.23 20.83
C LEU A 860 8.61 -3.94 19.44
N GLU A 861 9.28 -4.42 18.40
CA GLU A 861 8.85 -4.25 17.02
C GLU A 861 8.52 -5.61 16.39
N LEU A 862 7.28 -5.76 15.91
CA LEU A 862 6.80 -6.95 15.21
C LEU A 862 6.89 -6.70 13.71
N ARG A 863 7.69 -7.52 13.02
CA ARG A 863 8.11 -7.25 11.63
C ARG A 863 7.42 -8.12 10.58
N ALA A 864 6.83 -9.26 10.97
CA ALA A 864 6.14 -10.17 10.06
C ALA A 864 4.71 -9.71 9.69
N PHE A 865 4.53 -8.41 9.46
CA PHE A 865 3.26 -7.80 9.07
C PHE A 865 3.45 -7.09 7.73
N GLU A 866 2.71 -7.53 6.71
CA GLU A 866 2.56 -6.82 5.45
C GLU A 866 1.52 -5.70 5.58
N MET A 867 1.69 -4.66 4.77
CA MET A 867 0.76 -3.53 4.73
C MET A 867 -0.65 -3.96 4.25
N PRO A 868 -1.70 -3.81 5.07
CA PRO A 868 -3.06 -4.12 4.66
C PRO A 868 -3.60 -3.06 3.70
N PRO A 869 -4.40 -3.43 2.67
CA PRO A 869 -4.97 -2.49 1.72
C PRO A 869 -5.96 -1.45 2.32
N HIS A 870 -6.45 -1.69 3.53
CA HIS A 870 -7.51 -0.88 4.14
C HIS A 870 -7.25 -0.60 5.62
N ALA A 871 -7.50 0.65 6.06
CA ALA A 871 -7.26 1.09 7.44
C ALA A 871 -7.94 0.20 8.50
N ARG A 872 -9.23 -0.14 8.29
CA ARG A 872 -9.96 -1.06 9.18
C ARG A 872 -9.33 -2.47 9.28
N MET A 873 -8.69 -2.99 8.22
CA MET A 873 -7.97 -4.26 8.28
C MET A 873 -6.71 -4.15 9.15
N SER A 874 -5.97 -3.05 9.01
CA SER A 874 -4.81 -2.73 9.86
C SER A 874 -5.22 -2.58 11.33
N LEU A 875 -6.31 -1.86 11.60
CA LEU A 875 -6.84 -1.70 12.96
C LEU A 875 -7.28 -3.04 13.57
N THR A 876 -7.86 -3.95 12.78
CA THR A 876 -8.27 -5.27 13.28
C THR A 876 -7.07 -6.15 13.66
N GLN A 877 -5.94 -6.07 12.93
CA GLN A 877 -4.67 -6.70 13.35
C GLN A 877 -4.16 -6.09 14.65
N GLN A 878 -4.16 -4.76 14.74
CA GLN A 878 -3.71 -4.05 15.94
C GLN A 878 -4.58 -4.37 17.17
N LEU A 879 -5.89 -4.55 16.98
CA LEU A 879 -6.81 -4.99 18.03
C LEU A 879 -6.43 -6.37 18.59
N LEU A 880 -6.10 -7.32 17.71
CA LEU A 880 -5.60 -8.65 18.11
C LEU A 880 -4.35 -8.54 18.98
N LEU A 881 -3.38 -7.73 18.55
CA LEU A 881 -2.14 -7.50 19.31
C LEU A 881 -2.42 -6.89 20.70
N ARG A 882 -3.27 -5.87 20.77
CA ARG A 882 -3.68 -5.26 22.05
C ARG A 882 -4.40 -6.26 22.96
N GLY A 883 -5.29 -7.06 22.39
CA GLY A 883 -6.01 -8.11 23.10
C GLY A 883 -5.07 -9.18 23.66
N LEU A 884 -4.09 -9.65 22.88
CA LEU A 884 -3.10 -10.62 23.32
C LEU A 884 -2.22 -10.06 24.44
N VAL A 885 -1.82 -8.79 24.35
CA VAL A 885 -1.11 -8.11 25.46
C VAL A 885 -1.98 -8.06 26.71
N ALA A 886 -3.25 -7.66 26.59
CA ALA A 886 -4.17 -7.62 27.72
C ALA A 886 -4.43 -9.00 28.34
N ARG A 887 -4.57 -10.05 27.51
CA ARG A 887 -4.69 -11.45 27.94
C ARG A 887 -3.45 -11.89 28.72
N PHE A 888 -2.26 -11.78 28.14
CA PHE A 888 -1.03 -12.28 28.74
C PHE A 888 -0.56 -11.46 29.95
N TRP A 889 -1.01 -10.20 30.06
CA TRP A 889 -0.80 -9.42 31.28
C TRP A 889 -1.60 -9.98 32.47
N LYS A 890 -2.85 -10.38 32.24
CA LYS A 890 -3.72 -11.01 33.25
C LYS A 890 -3.23 -12.42 33.57
N GLU A 891 -2.98 -13.22 32.54
CA GLU A 891 -2.58 -14.61 32.66
C GLU A 891 -1.44 -14.94 31.68
N PRO A 892 -0.19 -15.04 32.17
CA PRO A 892 0.97 -15.32 31.32
C PRO A 892 0.87 -16.67 30.61
N TYR A 893 1.21 -16.71 29.32
CA TYR A 893 1.26 -17.95 28.55
C TYR A 893 2.59 -18.67 28.77
N LYS A 894 2.56 -19.73 29.58
CA LYS A 894 3.75 -20.50 29.99
C LYS A 894 3.56 -22.00 29.73
N PRO A 895 3.56 -22.45 28.47
CA PRO A 895 3.47 -23.88 28.17
C PRO A 895 4.67 -24.61 28.77
N ALA A 896 4.48 -25.88 29.14
CA ALA A 896 5.55 -26.71 29.69
C ALA A 896 6.71 -26.92 28.70
N ARG A 897 6.41 -26.88 27.39
CA ARG A 897 7.36 -26.99 26.28
C ARG A 897 6.78 -26.30 25.04
N LEU A 898 7.63 -25.72 24.21
CA LEU A 898 7.29 -25.22 22.88
C LEU A 898 7.12 -26.38 21.89
N VAL A 899 6.19 -26.25 20.94
CA VAL A 899 5.95 -27.27 19.91
C VAL A 899 7.20 -27.43 19.02
N ARG A 900 7.48 -28.64 18.53
CA ARG A 900 8.60 -28.91 17.61
C ARG A 900 8.05 -29.22 16.23
N TRP A 901 7.78 -28.17 15.45
CA TRP A 901 7.10 -28.28 14.15
C TRP A 901 7.92 -29.05 13.11
N GLY A 902 9.23 -28.81 13.02
CA GLY A 902 10.06 -29.42 11.98
C GLY A 902 9.54 -29.08 10.58
N THR A 903 9.47 -30.07 9.70
CA THR A 903 8.97 -29.88 8.32
C THR A 903 7.47 -29.60 8.24
N GLU A 904 6.68 -29.94 9.27
CA GLU A 904 5.25 -29.62 9.30
C GLU A 904 4.98 -28.12 9.17
N LEU A 905 5.93 -27.28 9.61
CA LEU A 905 5.83 -25.83 9.48
C LEU A 905 5.66 -25.40 8.02
N HIS A 906 6.48 -25.95 7.12
CA HIS A 906 6.47 -25.61 5.69
C HIS A 906 5.60 -26.53 4.83
N ASP A 907 5.12 -27.65 5.38
CA ASP A 907 4.19 -28.54 4.69
C ASP A 907 2.74 -28.22 4.99
N ARG A 908 2.39 -28.11 6.28
CA ARG A 908 1.01 -27.98 6.77
C ARG A 908 0.62 -26.52 6.95
N PHE A 909 1.42 -25.72 7.65
CA PHE A 909 1.04 -24.34 8.04
C PHE A 909 1.25 -23.28 6.95
N LEU A 910 1.65 -23.71 5.74
CA LEU A 910 1.61 -22.87 4.54
C LEU A 910 0.32 -23.07 3.71
N LEU A 911 -0.53 -24.00 4.12
CA LEU A 911 -1.83 -24.24 3.49
C LEU A 911 -2.93 -23.42 4.19
N PRO A 912 -3.78 -22.69 3.44
CA PRO A 912 -4.83 -21.84 3.98
C PRO A 912 -5.72 -22.51 5.02
N HIS A 913 -6.08 -23.79 4.84
CA HIS A 913 -6.96 -24.51 5.76
C HIS A 913 -6.37 -24.61 7.17
N PHE A 914 -5.07 -24.91 7.27
CA PHE A 914 -4.41 -25.09 8.57
C PHE A 914 -4.05 -23.75 9.21
N ILE A 915 -3.80 -22.71 8.41
CA ILE A 915 -3.72 -21.33 8.90
C ILE A 915 -5.07 -20.92 9.50
N GLU A 916 -6.18 -21.15 8.79
CA GLU A 916 -7.54 -20.89 9.27
C GLU A 916 -7.86 -21.67 10.56
N GLN A 917 -7.51 -22.96 10.59
CA GLN A 917 -7.75 -23.83 11.74
C GLN A 917 -6.99 -23.35 12.98
N ASP A 918 -5.67 -23.15 12.87
CA ASP A 918 -4.83 -22.68 13.97
C ASP A 918 -5.23 -21.27 14.43
N PHE A 919 -5.59 -20.40 13.49
CA PHE A 919 -6.07 -19.06 13.83
C PHE A 919 -7.44 -19.09 14.53
N ALA A 920 -8.31 -20.04 14.18
CA ALA A 920 -9.58 -20.23 14.88
C ALA A 920 -9.36 -20.68 16.33
N ASP A 921 -8.33 -21.48 16.61
CA ASP A 921 -7.92 -21.82 17.96
C ASP A 921 -7.45 -20.56 18.72
N VAL A 922 -6.67 -19.67 18.09
CA VAL A 922 -6.32 -18.36 18.67
C VAL A 922 -7.55 -17.52 19.00
N MET A 923 -8.57 -17.52 18.14
CA MET A 923 -9.83 -16.82 18.42
C MET A 923 -10.57 -17.46 19.59
N ALA A 924 -10.65 -18.79 19.66
CA ALA A 924 -11.29 -19.50 20.78
C ALA A 924 -10.62 -19.14 22.12
N ASP A 925 -9.29 -19.16 22.15
CA ASP A 925 -8.46 -18.73 23.28
C ASP A 925 -8.76 -17.28 23.73
N MET A 926 -8.90 -16.37 22.77
CA MET A 926 -9.25 -14.97 23.06
C MET A 926 -10.67 -14.84 23.63
N ASN A 927 -11.64 -15.59 23.10
CA ASN A 927 -13.01 -15.62 23.61
C ASN A 927 -13.05 -16.17 25.04
N GLU A 928 -12.33 -17.25 25.33
CA GLU A 928 -12.24 -17.84 26.67
C GLU A 928 -11.60 -16.85 27.66
N ALA A 929 -10.61 -16.08 27.22
CA ALA A 929 -9.99 -15.01 28.01
C ALA A 929 -10.89 -13.76 28.20
N GLY A 930 -12.12 -13.77 27.69
CA GLY A 930 -13.08 -12.67 27.83
C GLY A 930 -13.00 -11.58 26.77
N TYR A 931 -12.26 -11.80 25.68
CA TYR A 931 -12.16 -10.88 24.54
C TYR A 931 -12.88 -11.49 23.32
N PRO A 932 -14.17 -11.18 23.09
CA PRO A 932 -15.01 -11.88 22.11
C PRO A 932 -14.69 -11.55 20.65
N MET A 933 -13.48 -11.91 20.19
CA MET A 933 -13.02 -11.76 18.82
C MET A 933 -13.64 -12.84 17.94
N ARG A 934 -14.07 -12.46 16.73
CA ARG A 934 -14.69 -13.41 15.80
C ARG A 934 -13.74 -13.72 14.66
N ALA A 935 -13.57 -15.01 14.34
CA ALA A 935 -12.74 -15.45 13.21
C ALA A 935 -13.17 -14.81 11.87
N GLU A 936 -14.47 -14.55 11.69
CA GLU A 936 -15.01 -13.89 10.50
C GLU A 936 -14.44 -12.47 10.26
N TRP A 937 -13.94 -11.78 11.30
CA TRP A 937 -13.30 -10.46 11.16
C TRP A 937 -11.95 -10.52 10.44
N PHE A 938 -11.37 -11.71 10.26
CA PHE A 938 -10.09 -11.92 9.58
C PHE A 938 -10.26 -12.60 8.23
N ALA A 939 -11.49 -12.84 7.77
CA ALA A 939 -11.76 -13.37 6.44
C ALA A 939 -11.20 -12.47 5.31
N PRO A 940 -11.23 -11.11 5.39
CA PRO A 940 -10.55 -10.26 4.41
C PRO A 940 -9.03 -10.45 4.38
N HIS A 941 -8.39 -10.71 5.52
CA HIS A 941 -6.95 -11.00 5.58
C HIS A 941 -6.63 -12.34 4.93
N MET A 942 -7.48 -13.34 5.14
CA MET A 942 -7.33 -14.65 4.50
C MET A 942 -7.53 -14.57 2.98
N GLU A 943 -8.51 -13.80 2.51
CA GLU A 943 -8.71 -13.61 1.06
C GLU A 943 -7.58 -12.77 0.43
N PHE A 944 -6.98 -11.84 1.17
CA PHE A 944 -5.80 -11.10 0.71
C PHE A 944 -4.56 -11.99 0.65
N ARG A 945 -4.32 -12.84 1.66
CA ARG A 945 -3.14 -13.71 1.77
C ARG A 945 -3.20 -14.92 0.85
N CYS A 946 -4.36 -15.55 0.78
CA CYS A 946 -4.58 -16.83 0.11
C CYS A 946 -5.82 -16.76 -0.78
N PRO A 947 -5.86 -15.86 -1.79
CA PRO A 947 -7.05 -15.61 -2.60
C PRO A 947 -7.58 -16.87 -3.27
N LYS A 948 -8.90 -16.91 -3.47
CA LYS A 948 -9.54 -17.99 -4.22
C LYS A 948 -9.18 -17.93 -5.69
N ILE A 949 -8.71 -19.05 -6.24
CA ILE A 949 -8.42 -19.23 -7.67
C ILE A 949 -9.72 -19.61 -8.39
N GLY A 950 -10.46 -20.58 -7.84
CA GLY A 950 -11.69 -21.06 -8.47
C GLY A 950 -12.28 -22.28 -7.77
N ASP A 951 -13.42 -22.74 -8.27
CA ASP A 951 -14.11 -23.92 -7.78
C ASP A 951 -14.91 -24.61 -8.88
N TYR A 952 -15.26 -25.87 -8.66
CA TYR A 952 -16.29 -26.59 -9.42
C TYR A 952 -17.00 -27.60 -8.52
N ALA A 953 -18.21 -27.99 -8.92
CA ALA A 953 -18.99 -29.00 -8.22
C ALA A 953 -19.44 -30.10 -9.19
N VAL A 954 -19.35 -31.36 -8.76
CA VAL A 954 -19.78 -32.52 -9.54
C VAL A 954 -20.27 -33.64 -8.63
N LYS A 955 -21.45 -34.20 -8.93
CA LYS A 955 -22.07 -35.31 -8.16
C LYS A 955 -22.09 -35.08 -6.63
N GLY A 956 -22.34 -33.85 -6.19
CA GLY A 956 -22.38 -33.49 -4.76
C GLY A 956 -21.02 -33.29 -4.10
N MET A 957 -19.93 -33.47 -4.83
CA MET A 957 -18.57 -33.11 -4.40
C MET A 957 -18.24 -31.70 -4.86
N GLN A 958 -17.63 -30.90 -4.00
CA GLN A 958 -17.14 -29.56 -4.33
C GLN A 958 -15.63 -29.52 -4.19
N VAL A 959 -14.95 -29.02 -5.21
CA VAL A 959 -13.49 -28.80 -5.23
C VAL A 959 -13.24 -27.30 -5.29
N GLU A 960 -12.43 -26.79 -4.36
CA GLU A 960 -11.98 -25.40 -4.32
C GLU A 960 -10.46 -25.34 -4.43
N LEU A 961 -9.95 -24.41 -5.24
CA LEU A 961 -8.54 -24.06 -5.35
C LEU A 961 -8.30 -22.67 -4.74
N ARG A 962 -7.29 -22.56 -3.87
CA ARG A 962 -6.80 -21.30 -3.30
C ARG A 962 -5.30 -21.20 -3.48
N THR A 963 -4.78 -19.99 -3.65
CA THR A 963 -3.33 -19.75 -3.54
C THR A 963 -2.88 -20.14 -2.14
N ALA A 964 -1.71 -20.76 -2.02
CA ALA A 964 -1.08 -21.13 -0.76
C ALA A 964 0.31 -20.51 -0.67
N LEU A 965 0.88 -20.49 0.53
CA LEU A 965 2.18 -19.87 0.75
C LEU A 965 3.30 -20.79 0.29
N GLU A 966 4.36 -20.20 -0.25
CA GLU A 966 5.58 -20.92 -0.64
C GLU A 966 6.80 -20.10 -0.22
N PRO A 967 7.78 -20.69 0.50
CA PRO A 967 9.00 -19.98 0.84
C PRO A 967 9.84 -19.76 -0.41
N TRP A 968 10.21 -18.51 -0.67
CA TRP A 968 11.23 -18.21 -1.69
C TRP A 968 12.59 -18.19 -1.02
N HIS A 969 13.51 -19.00 -1.53
CA HIS A 969 14.83 -19.11 -0.94
C HIS A 969 15.81 -18.18 -1.64
N VAL A 970 16.64 -17.51 -0.84
CA VAL A 970 17.83 -16.84 -1.34
C VAL A 970 18.83 -17.92 -1.79
N LEU A 971 19.27 -17.84 -3.04
CA LEU A 971 20.21 -18.77 -3.67
C LEU A 971 21.66 -18.47 -3.29
N GLY A 972 22.56 -19.32 -3.79
CA GLY A 972 24.01 -19.13 -3.67
C GLY A 972 24.48 -17.80 -4.23
N GLU A 973 25.67 -17.39 -3.79
CA GLU A 973 26.32 -16.15 -4.21
C GLU A 973 26.71 -16.19 -5.69
N GLU A 974 26.40 -15.12 -6.41
CA GLU A 974 26.79 -14.90 -7.80
C GLU A 974 27.72 -13.68 -7.91
N ASN A 975 28.80 -13.81 -8.70
CA ASN A 975 29.70 -12.70 -8.97
C ASN A 975 29.08 -11.78 -10.03
N SER A 976 28.71 -10.57 -9.63
CA SER A 976 28.31 -9.51 -10.55
C SER A 976 29.45 -8.50 -10.74
N GLY A 977 29.44 -7.75 -11.85
CA GLY A 977 30.50 -6.77 -12.17
C GLY A 977 30.73 -5.67 -11.11
N GLY A 978 29.85 -5.55 -10.11
CA GLY A 978 29.93 -4.60 -9.00
C GLY A 978 29.91 -5.22 -7.59
N GLY A 979 29.96 -6.55 -7.45
CA GLY A 979 29.93 -7.22 -6.14
C GLY A 979 29.21 -8.57 -6.15
N THR A 980 29.00 -9.14 -4.96
CA THR A 980 28.27 -10.40 -4.81
C THR A 980 26.77 -10.14 -4.76
N ALA A 981 26.01 -10.75 -5.68
CA ALA A 981 24.56 -10.74 -5.67
C ALA A 981 24.03 -12.09 -5.16
N ARG A 982 22.83 -12.10 -4.60
CA ARG A 982 22.11 -13.34 -4.29
C ARG A 982 20.72 -13.25 -4.90
N TYR A 983 20.40 -14.21 -5.76
CA TYR A 983 19.10 -14.29 -6.40
C TYR A 983 18.06 -14.90 -5.46
N VAL A 984 16.79 -14.50 -5.58
CA VAL A 984 15.67 -15.13 -4.84
C VAL A 984 14.90 -16.01 -5.81
N ASP A 985 14.80 -17.31 -5.50
CA ASP A 985 14.04 -18.23 -6.34
C ASP A 985 12.53 -18.09 -6.11
N SER A 986 11.89 -17.24 -6.92
CA SER A 986 10.43 -17.06 -6.98
C SER A 986 9.77 -17.89 -8.08
N SER A 987 10.46 -18.92 -8.60
CA SER A 987 9.93 -19.78 -9.67
C SER A 987 8.98 -20.88 -9.20
N LEU A 988 8.94 -21.10 -7.89
CA LEU A 988 8.09 -22.09 -7.24
C LEU A 988 6.88 -21.40 -6.63
N GLU A 989 5.73 -22.00 -6.88
CA GLU A 989 4.45 -21.60 -6.32
C GLU A 989 3.75 -22.80 -5.69
N ARG A 990 2.77 -22.49 -4.85
CA ARG A 990 1.92 -23.48 -4.20
C ARG A 990 0.46 -23.04 -4.26
N LEU A 991 -0.41 -24.00 -4.48
CA LEU A 991 -1.85 -23.84 -4.25
C LEU A 991 -2.35 -24.90 -3.29
N GLN A 992 -3.47 -24.64 -2.64
CA GLN A 992 -4.23 -25.62 -1.89
C GLN A 992 -5.44 -26.07 -2.70
N VAL A 993 -5.68 -27.37 -2.71
CA VAL A 993 -6.96 -27.94 -3.09
C VAL A 993 -7.71 -28.42 -1.85
N LYS A 994 -8.99 -28.04 -1.74
CA LYS A 994 -9.91 -28.52 -0.72
C LYS A 994 -11.11 -29.19 -1.38
N ILE A 995 -11.46 -30.39 -0.94
CA ILE A 995 -12.61 -31.14 -1.43
C ILE A 995 -13.59 -31.38 -0.30
N THR A 996 -14.89 -31.21 -0.57
CA THR A 996 -15.97 -31.57 0.35
C THR A 996 -16.95 -32.55 -0.30
N GLY A 997 -17.55 -33.42 0.51
CA GLY A 997 -18.51 -34.44 0.05
C GLY A 997 -17.89 -35.66 -0.64
N MET A 998 -16.57 -35.86 -0.56
CA MET A 998 -15.88 -36.94 -1.28
C MET A 998 -15.87 -38.25 -0.50
N ALA A 999 -16.23 -39.35 -1.17
CA ALA A 999 -15.99 -40.71 -0.68
C ALA A 999 -14.59 -41.20 -1.09
N SER A 1000 -13.65 -41.21 -0.14
CA SER A 1000 -12.22 -41.49 -0.38
C SER A 1000 -11.91 -42.88 -0.95
N ASP A 1001 -12.75 -43.88 -0.66
CA ASP A 1001 -12.54 -45.25 -1.17
C ASP A 1001 -12.90 -45.42 -2.65
N ARG A 1002 -13.55 -44.42 -3.25
CA ARG A 1002 -14.00 -44.46 -4.64
C ARG A 1002 -13.39 -43.37 -5.50
N TYR A 1003 -13.22 -42.16 -4.96
CA TYR A 1003 -12.79 -41.01 -5.74
C TYR A 1003 -11.36 -40.63 -5.42
N VAL A 1004 -10.61 -40.30 -6.47
CA VAL A 1004 -9.24 -39.80 -6.38
C VAL A 1004 -9.18 -38.48 -7.13
N LEU A 1005 -8.64 -37.44 -6.50
CA LEU A 1005 -8.26 -36.23 -7.21
C LEU A 1005 -6.85 -36.39 -7.74
N THR A 1006 -6.64 -36.02 -9.00
CA THR A 1006 -5.31 -35.96 -9.61
C THR A 1006 -5.00 -34.54 -10.09
N CYS A 1007 -3.72 -34.20 -10.15
CA CYS A 1007 -3.20 -32.99 -10.79
C CYS A 1007 -2.18 -33.43 -11.83
N ASN A 1008 -2.35 -33.03 -13.10
CA ASN A 1008 -1.46 -33.37 -14.21
C ASN A 1008 -1.13 -34.87 -14.33
N GLY A 1009 -2.09 -35.76 -14.07
CA GLY A 1009 -1.80 -37.20 -14.14
C GLY A 1009 -1.41 -37.86 -12.82
N VAL A 1010 -1.16 -37.07 -11.76
CA VAL A 1010 -0.60 -37.57 -10.50
C VAL A 1010 -1.63 -37.49 -9.37
N PRO A 1011 -1.88 -38.58 -8.62
CA PRO A 1011 -2.75 -38.53 -7.45
C PRO A 1011 -2.29 -37.49 -6.41
N VAL A 1012 -3.22 -36.64 -5.99
CA VAL A 1012 -2.98 -35.65 -4.93
C VAL A 1012 -3.09 -36.34 -3.56
N PRO A 1013 -2.12 -36.17 -2.64
CA PRO A 1013 -2.11 -36.81 -1.32
C PRO A 1013 -3.08 -36.10 -0.37
N LEU A 1014 -4.37 -36.27 -0.62
CA LEU A 1014 -5.46 -35.66 0.14
C LEU A 1014 -5.44 -36.12 1.60
N GLN A 1015 -5.33 -35.15 2.51
CA GLN A 1015 -5.32 -35.36 3.95
C GLN A 1015 -6.70 -35.04 4.55
N PRO A 1016 -7.23 -35.85 5.48
CA PRO A 1016 -8.50 -35.59 6.13
C PRO A 1016 -8.41 -34.36 7.05
N THR A 1017 -9.46 -33.55 7.05
CA THR A 1017 -9.56 -32.32 7.88
C THR A 1017 -10.16 -32.56 9.26
N GLY A 1018 -10.58 -33.80 9.55
CA GLY A 1018 -11.41 -34.15 10.71
C GLY A 1018 -12.92 -34.05 10.45
N THR A 1019 -13.34 -33.37 9.37
CA THR A 1019 -14.74 -33.40 8.89
C THR A 1019 -14.95 -34.53 7.90
N VAL A 1020 -15.98 -35.35 8.09
CA VAL A 1020 -16.27 -36.50 7.22
C VAL A 1020 -16.50 -36.04 5.78
N GLY A 1021 -15.78 -36.65 4.84
CA GLY A 1021 -15.84 -36.33 3.42
C GLY A 1021 -15.14 -35.03 3.03
N GLN A 1022 -14.38 -34.40 3.93
CA GLN A 1022 -13.59 -33.20 3.64
C GLN A 1022 -12.09 -33.46 3.73
N PHE A 1023 -11.39 -33.11 2.66
CA PHE A 1023 -9.95 -33.34 2.50
C PHE A 1023 -9.24 -32.10 1.96
N VAL A 1024 -7.95 -32.00 2.25
CA VAL A 1024 -7.09 -30.89 1.81
C VAL A 1024 -5.71 -31.40 1.41
N SER A 1025 -5.06 -30.74 0.45
CA SER A 1025 -3.65 -30.96 0.10
C SER A 1025 -3.08 -29.72 -0.58
N GLY A 1026 -1.78 -29.52 -0.44
CA GLY A 1026 -0.99 -28.62 -1.28
C GLY A 1026 -0.62 -29.26 -2.61
N VAL A 1027 -0.50 -28.43 -3.64
CA VAL A 1027 0.19 -28.76 -4.90
C VAL A 1027 1.26 -27.69 -5.11
N ARG A 1028 2.51 -28.13 -5.12
CA ARG A 1028 3.69 -27.30 -5.35
C ARG A 1028 4.20 -27.56 -6.77
N TYR A 1029 4.51 -26.50 -7.49
CA TYR A 1029 4.82 -26.59 -8.92
C TYR A 1029 5.78 -25.47 -9.37
N ARG A 1030 6.45 -25.69 -10.51
CA ARG A 1030 7.25 -24.68 -11.21
C ARG A 1030 6.32 -23.80 -12.04
N ALA A 1031 6.23 -22.53 -11.68
CA ALA A 1031 5.37 -21.56 -12.36
C ALA A 1031 6.06 -20.93 -13.59
N TRP A 1032 7.35 -20.65 -13.49
CA TRP A 1032 8.18 -20.11 -14.57
C TRP A 1032 9.63 -20.61 -14.44
N GLN A 1033 10.52 -20.36 -15.42
CA GLN A 1033 11.85 -20.96 -15.45
C GLN A 1033 12.96 -19.89 -15.59
N PRO A 1034 13.41 -19.26 -14.48
CA PRO A 1034 14.54 -18.36 -14.51
C PRO A 1034 15.85 -19.10 -14.78
N PRO A 1035 16.89 -18.39 -15.29
CA PRO A 1035 18.22 -18.97 -15.45
C PRO A 1035 18.84 -19.39 -14.11
N SER A 1036 18.56 -18.66 -13.03
CA SER A 1036 18.98 -18.97 -11.66
C SER A 1036 17.78 -19.41 -10.84
N ALA A 1037 17.69 -20.71 -10.52
CA ALA A 1037 16.63 -21.32 -9.72
C ALA A 1037 17.14 -22.60 -9.05
N LEU A 1038 16.45 -23.10 -8.02
CA LEU A 1038 16.63 -24.46 -7.54
C LEU A 1038 16.21 -25.45 -8.64
N HIS A 1039 17.15 -26.25 -9.14
CA HIS A 1039 16.93 -27.22 -10.23
C HIS A 1039 16.44 -26.56 -11.54
N PRO A 1040 17.27 -25.73 -12.22
CA PRO A 1040 16.85 -24.91 -13.35
C PRO A 1040 16.48 -25.71 -14.60
N THR A 1041 16.80 -27.02 -14.65
CA THR A 1041 16.44 -27.91 -15.77
C THR A 1041 15.04 -28.49 -15.68
N ILE A 1042 14.34 -28.34 -14.56
CA ILE A 1042 12.96 -28.79 -14.41
C ILE A 1042 12.03 -27.78 -15.12
N PRO A 1043 11.23 -28.21 -16.10
CA PRO A 1043 10.37 -27.30 -16.87
C PRO A 1043 9.20 -26.76 -16.03
N VAL A 1044 8.44 -25.85 -16.64
CA VAL A 1044 7.20 -25.30 -16.08
C VAL A 1044 6.09 -26.37 -16.09
N ASP A 1045 5.34 -26.48 -14.99
CA ASP A 1045 4.28 -27.49 -14.82
C ASP A 1045 2.90 -27.03 -15.35
N SER A 1046 2.76 -25.76 -15.71
CA SER A 1046 1.50 -25.17 -16.21
C SER A 1046 1.15 -25.66 -17.64
N PRO A 1047 -0.14 -25.90 -17.95
CA PRO A 1047 -1.30 -25.75 -17.09
C PRO A 1047 -1.45 -26.87 -16.07
N LEU A 1048 -2.00 -26.52 -14.90
CA LEU A 1048 -2.40 -27.49 -13.88
C LEU A 1048 -3.82 -27.97 -14.18
N THR A 1049 -3.98 -29.26 -14.45
CA THR A 1049 -5.26 -29.90 -14.76
C THR A 1049 -5.67 -30.79 -13.59
N PHE A 1050 -6.78 -30.44 -12.94
CA PHE A 1050 -7.34 -31.16 -11.81
C PHE A 1050 -8.51 -32.04 -12.25
N ASP A 1051 -8.38 -33.35 -12.04
CA ASP A 1051 -9.37 -34.35 -12.44
C ASP A 1051 -9.91 -35.09 -11.21
N LEU A 1052 -11.24 -35.18 -11.08
CA LEU A 1052 -11.88 -36.03 -10.08
C LEU A 1052 -12.24 -37.38 -10.68
N ILE A 1053 -11.40 -38.38 -10.44
CA ILE A 1053 -11.49 -39.71 -11.04
C ILE A 1053 -12.39 -40.63 -10.20
N ASP A 1054 -13.37 -41.28 -10.86
CA ASP A 1054 -14.12 -42.40 -10.32
C ASP A 1054 -13.34 -43.70 -10.56
N THR A 1055 -12.71 -44.25 -9.52
CA THR A 1055 -11.82 -45.42 -9.65
C THR A 1055 -12.58 -46.69 -10.09
N TRP A 1056 -13.88 -46.77 -9.82
CA TRP A 1056 -14.70 -47.92 -10.24
C TRP A 1056 -14.95 -47.93 -11.75
N ASN A 1057 -15.06 -46.74 -12.36
CA ASN A 1057 -15.31 -46.58 -13.79
C ASN A 1057 -14.03 -46.24 -14.59
N GLY A 1058 -12.96 -45.86 -13.89
CA GLY A 1058 -11.68 -45.44 -14.46
C GLY A 1058 -11.81 -44.20 -15.35
N ARG A 1059 -12.67 -43.23 -14.99
CA ARG A 1059 -12.93 -42.01 -15.77
C ARG A 1059 -13.04 -40.78 -14.88
N SER A 1060 -12.68 -39.63 -15.42
CA SER A 1060 -12.95 -38.33 -14.79
C SER A 1060 -14.45 -38.05 -14.77
N LEU A 1061 -14.96 -37.58 -13.64
CA LEU A 1061 -16.34 -37.09 -13.49
C LEU A 1061 -16.48 -35.63 -13.92
N GLY A 1062 -15.37 -34.91 -13.92
CA GLY A 1062 -15.28 -33.47 -14.08
C GLY A 1062 -13.96 -32.97 -13.49
N GLY A 1063 -13.65 -31.72 -13.77
CA GLY A 1063 -12.36 -31.14 -13.42
C GLY A 1063 -12.27 -29.68 -13.81
N CYS A 1064 -11.11 -29.11 -13.55
CA CYS A 1064 -10.79 -27.72 -13.87
C CYS A 1064 -9.33 -27.59 -14.31
N GLN A 1065 -9.02 -26.46 -14.92
CA GLN A 1065 -7.67 -26.15 -15.38
C GLN A 1065 -7.27 -24.76 -14.89
N TYR A 1066 -6.05 -24.64 -14.36
CA TYR A 1066 -5.43 -23.39 -13.95
C TYR A 1066 -4.16 -23.14 -14.76
N HIS A 1067 -3.98 -21.92 -15.23
CA HIS A 1067 -2.80 -21.50 -15.99
C HIS A 1067 -2.01 -20.47 -15.19
N VAL A 1068 -0.68 -20.52 -15.26
CA VAL A 1068 0.16 -19.48 -14.62
C VAL A 1068 0.09 -18.17 -15.40
N VAL A 1069 0.07 -18.25 -16.73
CA VAL A 1069 -0.08 -17.12 -17.66
C VAL A 1069 -1.40 -17.21 -18.40
N HIS A 1070 -1.82 -16.14 -19.08
CA HIS A 1070 -3.05 -16.18 -19.87
C HIS A 1070 -2.97 -17.29 -20.94
N PRO A 1071 -3.97 -18.19 -21.06
CA PRO A 1071 -3.91 -19.36 -21.96
C PRO A 1071 -3.79 -19.00 -23.44
N GLY A 1072 -4.26 -17.82 -23.83
CA GLY A 1072 -4.09 -17.28 -25.18
C GLY A 1072 -2.67 -16.76 -25.48
N GLY A 1073 -1.69 -16.96 -24.59
CA GLY A 1073 -0.30 -16.52 -24.78
C GLY A 1073 -0.06 -15.03 -24.54
N ARG A 1074 -1.02 -14.32 -23.94
CA ARG A 1074 -0.91 -12.90 -23.60
C ARG A 1074 -0.01 -12.73 -22.37
N ASN A 1075 1.15 -12.14 -22.57
CA ASN A 1075 2.05 -11.72 -21.49
C ASN A 1075 1.88 -10.22 -21.27
N TYR A 1076 1.73 -9.80 -20.02
CA TYR A 1076 1.61 -8.39 -19.67
C TYR A 1076 2.99 -7.81 -19.40
N GLU A 1077 3.28 -6.66 -20.01
CA GLU A 1077 4.52 -5.90 -19.76
C GLU A 1077 4.34 -4.84 -18.66
N THR A 1078 3.09 -4.45 -18.38
CA THR A 1078 2.74 -3.44 -17.38
C THR A 1078 1.97 -4.06 -16.23
N PHE A 1079 2.15 -3.48 -15.04
CA PHE A 1079 1.34 -3.85 -13.89
C PHE A 1079 -0.12 -3.39 -14.08
N PRO A 1080 -1.10 -4.06 -13.43
CA PRO A 1080 -2.49 -3.64 -13.49
C PRO A 1080 -2.68 -2.19 -13.01
N VAL A 1081 -3.47 -1.40 -13.73
CA VAL A 1081 -3.72 0.01 -13.36
C VAL A 1081 -4.70 0.17 -12.20
N ASN A 1082 -5.47 -0.88 -11.88
CA ASN A 1082 -6.41 -0.91 -10.75
C ASN A 1082 -6.79 -2.34 -10.35
N ALA A 1083 -7.54 -2.46 -9.26
CA ALA A 1083 -8.01 -3.73 -8.72
C ALA A 1083 -8.92 -4.53 -9.67
N PHE A 1084 -9.72 -3.87 -10.52
CA PHE A 1084 -10.58 -4.53 -11.50
C PHE A 1084 -9.75 -5.24 -12.57
N GLU A 1085 -8.75 -4.57 -13.13
CA GLU A 1085 -7.84 -5.18 -14.09
C GLU A 1085 -7.09 -6.36 -13.45
N ALA A 1086 -6.53 -6.17 -12.24
CA ALA A 1086 -5.84 -7.22 -11.51
C ALA A 1086 -6.72 -8.45 -11.29
N GLU A 1087 -7.98 -8.26 -10.87
CA GLU A 1087 -8.94 -9.34 -10.71
C GLU A 1087 -9.26 -10.05 -12.02
N SER A 1088 -9.49 -9.30 -13.10
CA SER A 1088 -9.78 -9.87 -14.41
C SER A 1088 -8.63 -10.74 -14.93
N ARG A 1089 -7.36 -10.33 -14.71
CA ARG A 1089 -6.17 -11.12 -15.06
C ARG A 1089 -6.11 -12.44 -14.28
N ARG A 1090 -6.51 -12.44 -13.00
CA ARG A 1090 -6.61 -13.67 -12.19
C ARG A 1090 -7.72 -14.59 -12.70
N LEU A 1091 -8.91 -14.06 -12.97
CA LEU A 1091 -10.07 -14.84 -13.43
C LEU A 1091 -9.84 -15.49 -14.80
N ALA A 1092 -9.15 -14.80 -15.72
CA ALA A 1092 -8.84 -15.32 -17.06
C ALA A 1092 -7.90 -16.55 -17.07
N ARG A 1093 -7.29 -16.89 -15.92
CA ARG A 1093 -6.38 -18.02 -15.75
C ARG A 1093 -7.04 -19.31 -15.26
N TYR A 1094 -8.33 -19.27 -14.91
CA TYR A 1094 -9.04 -20.43 -14.36
C TYR A 1094 -10.24 -20.87 -15.22
N PHE A 1095 -10.33 -22.18 -15.49
CA PHE A 1095 -11.38 -22.77 -16.30
C PHE A 1095 -12.06 -23.92 -15.58
N ARG A 1096 -13.39 -23.89 -15.49
CA ARG A 1096 -14.24 -24.98 -14.94
C ARG A 1096 -14.49 -26.11 -15.96
N MET A 1097 -13.55 -26.32 -16.87
CA MET A 1097 -13.61 -27.27 -17.97
C MET A 1097 -12.21 -27.83 -18.27
N ASN A 1098 -12.07 -28.57 -19.38
CA ASN A 1098 -10.80 -29.18 -19.83
C ASN A 1098 -10.25 -30.27 -18.89
N HIS A 1099 -11.14 -31.00 -18.22
CA HIS A 1099 -10.80 -32.24 -17.52
C HIS A 1099 -10.42 -33.34 -18.53
N THR A 1100 -9.57 -34.29 -18.13
CA THR A 1100 -9.04 -35.31 -19.02
C THR A 1100 -10.14 -36.28 -19.49
N PRO A 1101 -10.41 -36.40 -20.80
CA PRO A 1101 -11.42 -37.32 -21.31
C PRO A 1101 -10.89 -38.77 -21.38
N GLY A 1102 -11.81 -39.73 -21.46
CA GLY A 1102 -11.48 -41.14 -21.70
C GLY A 1102 -11.21 -41.95 -20.44
N LYS A 1103 -10.64 -43.15 -20.63
CA LYS A 1103 -10.26 -44.05 -19.53
C LYS A 1103 -8.87 -43.69 -19.02
N TRP A 1104 -8.70 -43.76 -17.71
CA TRP A 1104 -7.49 -43.35 -17.02
C TRP A 1104 -6.74 -44.54 -16.44
N GLN A 1105 -5.41 -44.47 -16.42
CA GLN A 1105 -4.53 -45.36 -15.67
C GLN A 1105 -3.85 -44.54 -14.59
N LEU A 1106 -4.12 -44.88 -13.33
CA LEU A 1106 -3.53 -44.16 -12.19
C LEU A 1106 -2.04 -44.48 -12.09
N THR A 1107 -1.21 -43.45 -12.17
CA THR A 1107 0.20 -43.52 -11.76
C THR A 1107 0.27 -43.74 -10.24
N PRO A 1108 1.18 -44.59 -9.74
CA PRO A 1108 1.35 -44.76 -8.29
C PRO A 1108 1.68 -43.43 -7.60
N ALA A 1109 1.00 -43.15 -6.50
CA ALA A 1109 1.30 -41.99 -5.68
C ALA A 1109 2.71 -42.11 -5.07
N ARG A 1110 3.49 -41.02 -5.09
CA ARG A 1110 4.76 -40.91 -4.38
C ARG A 1110 4.57 -40.01 -3.17
N ALA A 1111 3.99 -40.54 -2.09
CA ALA A 1111 3.83 -39.78 -0.85
C ALA A 1111 5.21 -39.49 -0.23
N SER A 1112 5.45 -38.21 0.10
CA SER A 1112 6.63 -37.80 0.86
C SER A 1112 6.41 -38.08 2.34
N ILE A 1113 7.43 -38.61 3.03
CA ILE A 1113 7.40 -38.77 4.49
C ILE A 1113 7.58 -37.40 5.17
N GLU A 1114 8.42 -36.54 4.59
CA GLU A 1114 8.74 -35.21 5.14
C GLU A 1114 7.67 -34.16 4.81
N PHE A 1115 6.96 -34.35 3.68
CA PHE A 1115 5.93 -33.44 3.17
C PHE A 1115 4.62 -34.18 2.79
N PRO A 1116 3.96 -34.89 3.73
CA PRO A 1116 2.78 -35.70 3.43
C PRO A 1116 1.53 -34.89 3.00
N PHE A 1117 1.48 -33.59 3.26
CA PHE A 1117 0.36 -32.71 2.88
C PHE A 1117 0.53 -32.09 1.49
N THR A 1118 1.62 -32.35 0.79
CA THR A 1118 1.95 -31.67 -0.47
C THR A 1118 2.34 -32.62 -1.58
N LEU A 1119 1.72 -32.45 -2.75
CA LEU A 1119 2.23 -32.98 -4.00
C LEU A 1119 3.23 -31.99 -4.61
N ASP A 1120 4.50 -32.39 -4.72
CA ASP A 1120 5.51 -31.62 -5.47
C ASP A 1120 5.61 -32.19 -6.89
N LEU A 1121 5.07 -31.47 -7.87
CA LEU A 1121 4.99 -31.91 -9.27
C LEU A 1121 6.36 -32.09 -9.93
N ARG A 1122 7.40 -31.44 -9.39
CA ARG A 1122 8.76 -31.47 -9.94
C ARG A 1122 9.43 -32.85 -9.91
N TYR A 1123 8.82 -33.83 -9.23
CA TYR A 1123 9.28 -35.22 -9.21
C TYR A 1123 8.78 -36.07 -10.39
N PHE A 1124 7.86 -35.55 -11.19
CA PHE A 1124 7.19 -36.24 -12.30
C PHE A 1124 7.52 -35.56 -13.62
#